data_AF-A0A946PD74-F1
#
_entry.id   AF-A0A946PD74-F1
#
_cell.length_a   1.000
_cell.length_b   1.000
_cell.length_c   1.000
_cell.angle_alpha   90.00
_cell.angle_beta   90.00
_cell.angle_gamma   90.00
#
_symmetry.space_group_name_H-M   'P 1'
#
loop_
_entity.id
_entity.type
_entity.pdbx_description
1 polymer ?
#
loop_
_entity_poly.entity_id
_entity_poly.type
_entity_poly.pdbx_seq_one_letter_code
_entity_poly.pdbx_strand_id
1 'polypeptide(L)'
;ENRFLPDYGRITAYRSASGMGIRLDAGTAFSGAVVTPYFDSLLVKVTARGLSHIETTGHIERCLQEFRVRGVKTNIPFLINLVTHPEFLAGNCTTRFIDETPSLFDFPVRQDRATRLLGFLAETIVNGNPLMKNRQPVARRNPASLPEFDSQQVPPSGSRTKLLELGPERFAQSLRSHKKLLLTDTTMRDAHQSLLATRMRSYDMLAIADAYARLASGLFSIEMWGGATFDTAMRFLKECPWERLTRLREKVPNILFQMLLRASNAVGYTNYPDNVVQGFVKESASAGIDVFRVFDPLNWVPNMEVAIAAVQDSGALCEATVCYTGDVLDPKRDKYTLKYYINLAKELEKRGAHLLAIKDMAGLCKPFAAGRLAKALHDEVGLPIHFHTHDTSGAALASCLEAARNGASIVDAAMAPFAGLTSQPNLNAIVEATRNTELDTTLNPEPLRQLTHYWAAVREHYSPFECGMKAPDADLYLHEMPGGQFTNLLEQARALGLADRWEDVCRTYAEVNELLGDIVKVTPTSKAVGDLALLLVTNEMKASELLESNRELAFPESVIDLLSGRMGQPPGGFPPQVVTRVVRNQTLINGRPGATLAPADTEKAMTEVTSIVGREATSREISSWLLYSRVFQEFAEHRATYGDVAVLPTPAFLEGPKQGEELFVDIEPGKTLVIRLLTVGEPHADGTRTVFFELNGQPRSVSVIDRTLEGSVQQRPKADVGNPRDIGAPMPGLIVTVAVKPGDAVKKGDKLLSLEAMKMETTVYAEQDGTLCEVLVSPGTPVEAGELIARYADK
;
A
#
# COMPACT_ATOMS: atom_id res chain seq x y z
N GLU A 1 15.38 30.26 2.13
CA GLU A 1 15.60 29.31 1.00
C GLU A 1 16.36 29.92 -0.18
N ASN A 2 16.00 31.09 -0.75
CA ASN A 2 16.74 31.68 -1.89
C ASN A 2 17.33 33.10 -1.65
N ARG A 3 17.84 33.38 -0.43
CA ARG A 3 18.52 34.66 -0.06
C ARG A 3 17.82 35.95 -0.52
N PHE A 4 16.49 36.01 -0.42
CA PHE A 4 15.65 37.14 -0.85
C PHE A 4 15.77 37.52 -2.34
N LEU A 5 16.29 36.63 -3.18
CA LEU A 5 16.24 36.83 -4.63
C LEU A 5 14.77 36.91 -5.09
N PRO A 6 14.40 37.96 -5.85
CA PRO A 6 13.08 38.07 -6.46
C PRO A 6 12.71 36.84 -7.28
N ASP A 7 11.53 36.29 -7.01
CA ASP A 7 10.94 35.24 -7.84
C ASP A 7 10.11 35.86 -8.97
N TYR A 8 10.09 35.21 -10.12
CA TYR A 8 9.44 35.70 -11.34
C TYR A 8 8.60 34.61 -11.98
N GLY A 9 7.60 35.03 -12.77
CA GLY A 9 6.66 34.12 -13.40
C GLY A 9 5.21 34.53 -13.19
N ARG A 10 4.31 33.63 -13.60
CA ARG A 10 2.88 33.90 -13.58
C ARG A 10 2.31 33.70 -12.17
N ILE A 11 1.61 34.72 -11.66
CA ILE A 11 0.79 34.59 -10.45
C ILE A 11 -0.44 33.75 -10.80
N THR A 12 -0.47 32.50 -10.33
CA THR A 12 -1.57 31.57 -10.61
C THR A 12 -2.80 31.84 -9.76
N ALA A 13 -2.60 32.41 -8.56
CA ALA A 13 -3.70 32.89 -7.71
C ALA A 13 -3.25 34.06 -6.84
N TYR A 14 -4.10 35.09 -6.75
CA TYR A 14 -3.95 36.23 -5.87
C TYR A 14 -5.25 36.50 -5.09
N ARG A 15 -5.19 36.38 -3.76
CA ARG A 15 -6.25 36.81 -2.85
C ARG A 15 -5.66 37.74 -1.80
N SER A 16 -6.18 38.95 -1.77
CA SER A 16 -5.87 39.95 -0.76
C SER A 16 -6.62 39.69 0.55
N ALA A 17 -6.10 40.24 1.63
CA ALA A 17 -6.76 40.31 2.93
C ALA A 17 -7.35 41.72 3.14
N SER A 18 -8.55 41.82 3.70
CA SER A 18 -9.24 43.09 3.95
C SER A 18 -9.76 43.14 5.39
N GLY A 19 -10.37 44.26 5.80
CA GLY A 19 -10.95 44.45 7.13
C GLY A 19 -10.62 45.81 7.73
N MET A 20 -11.16 46.06 8.92
CA MET A 20 -10.93 47.30 9.66
C MET A 20 -9.43 47.55 9.85
N GLY A 21 -8.99 48.79 9.62
CA GLY A 21 -7.61 49.20 9.85
C GLY A 21 -6.60 48.71 8.81
N ILE A 22 -6.99 47.93 7.78
CA ILE A 22 -6.08 47.48 6.71
C ILE A 22 -6.27 48.33 5.46
N ARG A 23 -5.15 48.83 4.92
CA ARG A 23 -5.05 49.48 3.61
C ARG A 23 -4.11 48.68 2.72
N LEU A 24 -4.54 48.47 1.48
CA LEU A 24 -3.76 47.81 0.43
C LEU A 24 -3.51 48.76 -0.73
N ASP A 25 -2.25 48.90 -1.11
CA ASP A 25 -1.82 49.64 -2.30
C ASP A 25 -1.11 48.64 -3.22
N ALA A 26 -1.88 48.03 -4.13
CA ALA A 26 -1.39 46.98 -5.02
C ALA A 26 -0.53 47.56 -6.15
N GLY A 27 0.54 46.85 -6.50
CA GLY A 27 1.26 47.01 -7.76
C GLY A 27 0.61 46.14 -8.85
N THR A 28 1.42 45.48 -9.68
CA THR A 28 0.94 44.58 -10.75
C THR A 28 0.66 43.16 -10.23
N ALA A 29 -0.14 43.05 -9.16
CA ALA A 29 -0.45 41.77 -8.52
C ALA A 29 -1.94 41.43 -8.64
N PHE A 30 -2.28 40.58 -9.61
CA PHE A 30 -3.60 39.99 -9.80
C PHE A 30 -3.46 38.57 -10.38
N SER A 31 -4.51 37.76 -10.27
CA SER A 31 -4.51 36.40 -10.83
C SER A 31 -4.28 36.45 -12.34
N GLY A 32 -3.24 35.77 -12.82
CA GLY A 32 -2.82 35.76 -14.22
C GLY A 32 -1.71 36.75 -14.56
N ALA A 33 -1.39 37.72 -13.68
CA ALA A 33 -0.29 38.66 -13.89
C ALA A 33 1.06 37.93 -13.99
N VAL A 34 1.98 38.45 -14.79
CA VAL A 34 3.34 37.90 -14.94
C VAL A 34 4.33 38.86 -14.29
N VAL A 35 4.97 38.41 -13.22
CA VAL A 35 6.06 39.14 -12.57
C VAL A 35 7.31 38.98 -13.44
N THR A 36 7.83 40.10 -13.92
CA THR A 36 9.02 40.14 -14.79
C THR A 36 10.25 40.53 -13.97
N PRO A 37 11.46 40.10 -14.38
CA PRO A 37 12.69 40.45 -13.67
C PRO A 37 13.18 41.88 -13.92
N TYR A 38 12.46 42.69 -14.71
CA TYR A 38 12.92 44.01 -15.16
C TYR A 38 12.64 45.15 -14.17
N PHE A 39 11.74 44.94 -13.21
CA PHE A 39 11.31 45.94 -12.23
C PHE A 39 11.48 45.42 -10.81
N ASP A 40 11.09 46.23 -9.82
CA ASP A 40 11.05 45.77 -8.44
C ASP A 40 10.03 44.63 -8.25
N SER A 41 10.25 43.81 -7.24
CA SER A 41 9.42 42.65 -6.94
C SER A 41 8.18 42.98 -6.09
N LEU A 42 7.80 44.26 -6.04
CA LEU A 42 6.69 44.73 -5.21
C LEU A 42 5.35 44.23 -5.76
N LEU A 43 4.70 43.34 -5.01
CA LEU A 43 3.36 42.87 -5.34
C LEU A 43 2.27 43.80 -4.79
N VAL A 44 2.30 44.05 -3.48
CA VAL A 44 1.32 44.88 -2.77
C VAL A 44 1.93 45.44 -1.51
N LYS A 45 1.63 46.70 -1.21
CA LYS A 45 1.93 47.30 0.10
C LYS A 45 0.76 47.09 1.03
N VAL A 46 1.06 46.63 2.25
CA VAL A 46 0.08 46.43 3.32
C VAL A 46 0.37 47.43 4.43
N THR A 47 -0.61 48.26 4.77
CA THR A 47 -0.52 49.19 5.90
C THR A 47 -1.65 48.89 6.88
N ALA A 48 -1.33 48.78 8.16
CA ALA A 48 -2.32 48.62 9.22
C ALA A 48 -2.39 49.83 10.14
N ARG A 49 -3.54 50.02 10.79
CA ARG A 49 -3.77 50.98 11.86
C ARG A 49 -4.57 50.33 12.99
N GLY A 50 -4.16 50.61 14.23
CA GLY A 50 -4.86 50.26 15.47
C GLY A 50 -4.66 51.35 16.52
N LEU A 51 -5.25 51.18 17.71
CA LEU A 51 -5.10 52.12 18.83
C LEU A 51 -3.78 51.92 19.59
N SER A 52 -3.17 50.74 19.45
CA SER A 52 -1.87 50.41 20.03
C SER A 52 -0.94 49.74 19.01
N HIS A 53 0.36 49.70 19.33
CA HIS A 53 1.35 48.98 18.52
C HIS A 53 1.03 47.48 18.44
N ILE A 54 0.65 46.85 19.55
CA ILE A 54 0.30 45.42 19.60
C ILE A 54 -0.92 45.12 18.73
N GLU A 55 -1.97 45.94 18.83
CA GLU A 55 -3.18 45.79 18.00
C GLU A 55 -2.87 45.97 16.51
N THR A 56 -2.08 47.00 16.16
CA THR A 56 -1.66 47.27 14.78
C THR A 56 -0.86 46.10 14.21
N THR A 57 0.06 45.56 15.00
CA THR A 57 0.85 44.39 14.66
C THR A 57 -0.02 43.15 14.46
N GLY A 58 -1.01 42.92 15.34
CA GLY A 58 -1.99 41.84 15.18
C GLY A 58 -2.82 41.96 13.90
N HIS A 59 -3.18 43.19 13.49
CA HIS A 59 -3.83 43.43 12.20
C HIS A 59 -2.92 43.03 11.02
N ILE A 60 -1.63 43.38 11.06
CA ILE A 60 -0.64 42.97 10.04
C ILE A 60 -0.49 41.46 10.02
N GLU A 61 -0.30 40.81 11.18
CA GLU A 61 -0.14 39.36 11.29
C GLU A 61 -1.33 38.64 10.64
N ARG A 62 -2.57 38.99 11.03
CA ARG A 62 -3.78 38.43 10.43
C ARG A 62 -3.82 38.65 8.92
N CYS A 63 -3.52 39.87 8.47
CA CYS A 63 -3.52 40.21 7.05
C CYS A 63 -2.53 39.33 6.26
N LEU A 64 -1.30 39.19 6.75
CA LEU A 64 -0.26 38.34 6.15
C LEU A 64 -0.66 36.85 6.14
N GLN A 65 -1.28 36.36 7.21
CA GLN A 65 -1.77 34.98 7.30
C GLN A 65 -2.96 34.70 6.37
N GLU A 66 -3.77 35.70 6.04
CA GLU A 66 -4.91 35.56 5.13
C GLU A 66 -4.52 35.65 3.64
N PHE A 67 -3.45 36.38 3.31
CA PHE A 67 -2.99 36.49 1.93
C PHE A 67 -2.75 35.11 1.29
N ARG A 68 -3.23 34.94 0.05
CA ARG A 68 -2.92 33.77 -0.77
C ARG A 68 -2.31 34.24 -2.08
N VAL A 69 -1.00 34.09 -2.19
CA VAL A 69 -0.24 34.29 -3.43
C VAL A 69 0.35 32.95 -3.85
N ARG A 70 0.17 32.59 -5.12
CA ARG A 70 0.66 31.35 -5.75
C ARG A 70 1.25 31.65 -7.12
N GLY A 71 2.16 30.80 -7.57
CA GLY A 71 2.90 30.97 -8.83
C GLY A 71 4.25 31.66 -8.67
N VAL A 72 4.44 32.44 -7.60
CA VAL A 72 5.73 33.01 -7.18
C VAL A 72 5.89 32.89 -5.66
N LYS A 73 7.13 32.79 -5.18
CA LYS A 73 7.49 32.85 -3.76
C LYS A 73 7.32 34.29 -3.24
N THR A 74 7.04 34.42 -1.94
CA THR A 74 6.81 35.72 -1.27
C THR A 74 7.58 35.80 0.04
N ASN A 75 7.85 37.02 0.50
CA ASN A 75 8.47 37.30 1.79
C ASN A 75 7.51 37.23 2.99
N ILE A 76 6.25 36.82 2.79
CA ILE A 76 5.23 36.73 3.85
C ILE A 76 5.69 35.94 5.08
N PRO A 77 6.33 34.75 4.98
CA PRO A 77 6.79 34.01 6.16
C PRO A 77 7.79 34.81 7.02
N PHE A 78 8.72 35.52 6.38
CA PHE A 78 9.66 36.40 7.06
C PHE A 78 8.95 37.56 7.75
N LEU A 79 7.99 38.19 7.06
CA LEU A 79 7.22 39.28 7.65
C LEU A 79 6.40 38.82 8.86
N ILE A 80 5.83 37.60 8.84
CA ILE A 80 5.13 37.03 10.00
C ILE A 80 6.10 36.87 11.17
N ASN A 81 7.25 36.22 10.97
CA ASN A 81 8.27 36.06 12.02
C ASN A 81 8.73 37.40 12.59
N LEU A 82 8.91 38.41 11.72
CA LEU A 82 9.31 39.75 12.12
C LEU A 82 8.27 40.40 13.04
N VAL A 83 7.00 40.40 12.62
CA VAL A 83 5.95 41.12 13.34
C VAL A 83 5.53 40.41 14.63
N THR A 84 5.72 39.10 14.74
CA THR A 84 5.44 38.35 15.97
C THR A 84 6.62 38.27 16.93
N HIS A 85 7.80 38.78 16.56
CA HIS A 85 8.99 38.73 17.40
C HIS A 85 8.86 39.63 18.65
N PRO A 86 9.24 39.17 19.86
CA PRO A 86 9.11 39.95 21.10
C PRO A 86 9.75 41.34 21.04
N GLU A 87 10.96 41.48 20.49
CA GLU A 87 11.64 42.78 20.33
C GLU A 87 10.88 43.75 19.41
N PHE A 88 10.23 43.23 18.35
CA PHE A 88 9.40 44.04 17.46
C PHE A 88 8.12 44.50 18.15
N LEU A 89 7.48 43.61 18.92
CA LEU A 89 6.30 43.92 19.72
C LEU A 89 6.61 44.92 20.86
N ALA A 90 7.82 44.88 21.39
CA ALA A 90 8.29 45.83 22.40
C ALA A 90 8.63 47.22 21.82
N GLY A 91 8.82 47.33 20.49
CA GLY A 91 9.19 48.58 19.83
C GLY A 91 10.67 48.97 20.01
N ASN A 92 11.53 48.02 20.39
CA ASN A 92 12.93 48.26 20.73
C ASN A 92 13.92 47.91 19.61
N CYS A 93 13.42 47.61 18.40
CA CYS A 93 14.27 47.23 17.27
C CYS A 93 15.25 48.34 16.88
N THR A 94 16.50 47.96 16.65
CA THR A 94 17.53 48.82 16.04
C THR A 94 17.69 48.47 14.55
N THR A 95 18.52 49.24 13.84
CA THR A 95 18.86 48.96 12.44
C THR A 95 19.58 47.61 12.23
N ARG A 96 20.11 46.99 13.30
CA ARG A 96 20.80 45.70 13.24
C ARG A 96 19.93 44.51 13.63
N PHE A 97 18.68 44.74 14.05
CA PHE A 97 17.82 43.71 14.60
C PHE A 97 17.67 42.49 13.68
N ILE A 98 17.45 42.71 12.38
CA ILE A 98 17.30 41.61 11.41
C ILE A 98 18.61 40.84 11.24
N ASP A 99 19.74 41.54 11.20
CA ASP A 99 21.07 40.93 11.00
C ASP A 99 21.53 40.13 12.23
N GLU A 100 21.14 40.56 13.42
CA GLU A 100 21.51 39.97 14.71
C GLU A 100 20.49 38.93 15.23
N THR A 101 19.40 38.67 14.49
CA THR A 101 18.34 37.74 14.89
C THR A 101 18.13 36.61 13.87
N PRO A 102 19.00 35.57 13.85
CA PRO A 102 18.91 34.47 12.89
C PRO A 102 17.57 33.72 12.90
N SER A 103 16.88 33.66 14.04
CA SER A 103 15.60 32.98 14.19
C SER A 103 14.48 33.55 13.32
N LEU A 104 14.60 34.80 12.84
CA LEU A 104 13.65 35.37 11.88
C LEU A 104 13.63 34.61 10.55
N PHE A 105 14.68 33.86 10.23
CA PHE A 105 14.82 33.07 9.01
C PHE A 105 14.44 31.60 9.17
N ASP A 106 13.99 31.21 10.36
CA ASP A 106 13.45 29.87 10.63
C ASP A 106 11.99 29.82 10.16
N PHE A 107 11.78 29.26 8.97
CA PHE A 107 10.45 29.19 8.36
C PHE A 107 9.83 27.80 8.53
N PRO A 108 8.55 27.70 8.92
CA PRO A 108 7.87 26.42 8.92
C PRO A 108 7.71 25.90 7.48
N VAL A 109 8.05 24.62 7.27
CA VAL A 109 7.92 23.97 5.96
C VAL A 109 6.45 23.89 5.58
N ARG A 110 6.07 24.56 4.47
CA ARG A 110 4.71 24.47 3.93
C ARG A 110 4.49 23.08 3.37
N GLN A 111 3.49 22.36 3.90
CA GLN A 111 3.20 20.98 3.49
C GLN A 111 2.54 20.84 2.10
N ASP A 112 1.99 21.92 1.55
CA ASP A 112 1.35 22.03 0.22
C ASP A 112 0.44 20.86 -0.20
N ARG A 113 -0.28 20.27 0.77
CA ARG A 113 -1.06 19.03 0.62
C ARG A 113 -2.07 19.07 -0.53
N ALA A 114 -2.81 20.18 -0.66
CA ALA A 114 -3.83 20.31 -1.69
C ALA A 114 -3.23 20.28 -3.11
N THR A 115 -2.13 20.99 -3.34
CA THR A 115 -1.46 21.01 -4.65
C THR A 115 -0.94 19.63 -5.03
N ARG A 116 -0.37 18.89 -4.06
CA ARG A 116 0.12 17.52 -4.28
C ARG A 116 -1.01 16.54 -4.63
N LEU A 117 -2.15 16.63 -3.95
CA LEU A 117 -3.34 15.82 -4.26
C LEU A 117 -3.91 16.15 -5.65
N LEU A 118 -3.98 17.44 -6.02
CA LEU A 118 -4.38 17.85 -7.37
C LEU A 118 -3.39 17.32 -8.42
N GLY A 119 -2.10 17.25 -8.09
CA GLY A 119 -1.06 16.59 -8.88
C GLY A 119 -1.40 15.13 -9.20
N PHE A 120 -1.74 14.36 -8.17
CA PHE A 120 -2.12 12.95 -8.34
C PHE A 120 -3.39 12.78 -9.17
N LEU A 121 -4.42 13.60 -8.91
CA LEU A 121 -5.66 13.56 -9.68
C LEU A 121 -5.41 13.92 -11.14
N ALA A 122 -4.61 14.96 -11.41
CA ALA A 122 -4.26 15.35 -12.77
C ALA A 122 -3.48 14.23 -13.51
N GLU A 123 -2.52 13.61 -12.84
CA GLU A 123 -1.78 12.45 -13.36
C GLU A 123 -2.72 11.30 -13.71
N THR A 124 -3.67 10.99 -12.81
CA THR A 124 -4.65 9.92 -13.03
C THR A 124 -5.60 10.24 -14.19
N ILE A 125 -6.03 11.49 -14.34
CA ILE A 125 -6.93 11.92 -15.43
C ILE A 125 -6.22 11.86 -16.79
N VAL A 126 -4.97 12.32 -16.87
CA VAL A 126 -4.24 12.42 -18.14
C VAL A 126 -3.66 11.08 -18.55
N ASN A 127 -2.99 10.38 -17.63
CA ASN A 127 -2.21 9.17 -17.93
C ASN A 127 -2.91 7.86 -17.53
N GLY A 128 -4.05 7.95 -16.84
CA GLY A 128 -4.74 6.79 -16.28
C GLY A 128 -4.05 6.24 -15.03
N ASN A 129 -4.80 5.49 -14.21
CA ASN A 129 -4.21 4.70 -13.14
C ASN A 129 -3.70 3.35 -13.70
N PRO A 130 -2.44 2.96 -13.48
CA PRO A 130 -1.91 1.67 -13.94
C PRO A 130 -2.73 0.46 -13.48
N LEU A 131 -3.39 0.55 -12.31
CA LEU A 131 -4.27 -0.51 -11.80
C LEU A 131 -5.49 -0.77 -12.69
N MET A 132 -5.94 0.24 -13.43
CA MET A 132 -7.12 0.20 -14.29
C MET A 132 -6.82 -0.16 -15.75
N LYS A 133 -5.54 -0.39 -16.09
CA LYS A 133 -5.14 -0.77 -17.44
C LYS A 133 -5.86 -2.05 -17.86
N ASN A 134 -6.54 -2.00 -19.01
CA ASN A 134 -7.33 -3.10 -19.58
C ASN A 134 -8.49 -3.59 -18.69
N ARG A 135 -9.00 -2.75 -17.78
CA ARG A 135 -10.15 -3.08 -16.93
C ARG A 135 -11.36 -2.25 -17.30
N GLN A 136 -12.55 -2.77 -16.94
CA GLN A 136 -13.78 -2.00 -17.05
C GLN A 136 -13.81 -0.88 -16.01
N PRO A 137 -14.51 0.24 -16.28
CA PRO A 137 -14.72 1.29 -15.30
C PRO A 137 -15.42 0.80 -14.03
N VAL A 138 -15.30 1.56 -12.94
CA VAL A 138 -16.01 1.30 -11.69
C VAL A 138 -17.52 1.37 -11.91
N ALA A 139 -18.26 0.41 -11.36
CA ALA A 139 -19.71 0.32 -11.52
C ALA A 139 -20.44 1.46 -10.77
N ARG A 140 -19.85 1.94 -9.66
CA ARG A 140 -20.42 2.99 -8.80
C ARG A 140 -19.40 4.06 -8.49
N ARG A 141 -19.84 5.32 -8.57
CA ARG A 141 -19.05 6.49 -8.14
C ARG A 141 -19.61 7.21 -6.90
N ASN A 142 -20.92 7.13 -6.66
CA ASN A 142 -21.55 7.74 -5.50
C ASN A 142 -21.05 7.11 -4.20
N PRO A 143 -20.82 7.88 -3.13
CA PRO A 143 -20.44 7.32 -1.83
C PRO A 143 -21.39 6.22 -1.36
N ALA A 144 -20.85 5.26 -0.60
CA ALA A 144 -21.65 4.27 0.09
C ALA A 144 -22.38 4.91 1.28
N SER A 145 -23.67 4.60 1.45
CA SER A 145 -24.45 5.10 2.57
C SER A 145 -24.01 4.45 3.87
N LEU A 146 -23.70 5.24 4.89
CA LEU A 146 -23.38 4.74 6.23
C LEU A 146 -24.67 4.30 6.95
N PRO A 147 -24.60 3.27 7.81
CA PRO A 147 -25.70 2.89 8.68
C PRO A 147 -26.01 3.99 9.69
N GLU A 148 -27.23 4.02 10.20
CA GLU A 148 -27.61 4.94 11.27
C GLU A 148 -27.12 4.40 12.63
N PHE A 149 -26.42 5.24 13.37
CA PHE A 149 -26.01 4.95 14.74
C PHE A 149 -25.78 6.25 15.52
N ASP A 150 -25.85 6.20 16.85
CA ASP A 150 -25.52 7.34 17.70
C ASP A 150 -24.00 7.46 17.86
N SER A 151 -23.41 8.44 17.19
CA SER A 151 -21.97 8.71 17.28
C SER A 151 -21.53 9.25 18.64
N GLN A 152 -22.44 9.80 19.44
CA GLN A 152 -22.16 10.27 20.80
C GLN A 152 -22.18 9.14 21.83
N GLN A 153 -22.83 8.01 21.50
CA GLN A 153 -22.82 6.84 22.35
C GLN A 153 -21.41 6.26 22.45
N VAL A 154 -20.95 6.00 23.68
CA VAL A 154 -19.68 5.28 23.91
C VAL A 154 -19.81 3.85 23.35
N PRO A 155 -18.84 3.36 22.56
CA PRO A 155 -18.85 1.98 22.07
C PRO A 155 -19.07 0.97 23.20
N PRO A 156 -19.99 -0.02 23.06
CA PRO A 156 -20.21 -1.03 24.09
C PRO A 156 -18.95 -1.84 24.38
N SER A 157 -18.82 -2.38 25.59
CA SER A 157 -17.72 -3.30 25.92
C SER A 157 -17.71 -4.51 24.97
N GLY A 158 -16.55 -4.79 24.38
CA GLY A 158 -16.38 -5.88 23.40
C GLY A 158 -15.30 -6.88 23.82
N SER A 159 -14.86 -7.69 22.86
CA SER A 159 -13.84 -8.72 23.07
C SER A 159 -12.49 -8.17 23.53
N ARG A 160 -12.09 -6.99 23.03
CA ARG A 160 -10.82 -6.37 23.43
C ARG A 160 -10.85 -5.85 24.85
N THR A 161 -11.97 -5.28 25.27
CA THR A 161 -12.16 -4.84 26.67
C THR A 161 -11.93 -6.02 27.62
N LYS A 162 -12.52 -7.18 27.32
CA LYS A 162 -12.32 -8.41 28.11
C LYS A 162 -10.88 -8.92 28.09
N LEU A 163 -10.19 -8.86 26.95
CA LEU A 163 -8.77 -9.24 26.88
C LEU A 163 -7.92 -8.35 27.80
N LEU A 164 -8.12 -7.03 27.75
CA LEU A 164 -7.37 -6.08 28.57
C LEU A 164 -7.63 -6.27 30.08
N GLU A 165 -8.84 -6.68 30.46
CA GLU A 165 -9.20 -6.97 31.86
C GLU A 165 -8.63 -8.31 32.37
N LEU A 166 -8.65 -9.35 31.53
CA LEU A 166 -8.32 -10.72 31.95
C LEU A 166 -6.86 -11.10 31.70
N GLY A 167 -6.20 -10.49 30.72
CA GLY A 167 -4.95 -10.98 30.15
C GLY A 167 -5.14 -12.19 29.21
N PRO A 168 -4.15 -12.53 28.37
CA PRO A 168 -4.26 -13.55 27.32
C PRO A 168 -4.69 -14.94 27.81
N GLU A 169 -4.10 -15.43 28.90
CA GLU A 169 -4.30 -16.82 29.37
C GLU A 169 -5.71 -17.02 29.94
N ARG A 170 -6.16 -16.11 30.82
CA ARG A 170 -7.51 -16.17 31.39
C ARG A 170 -8.56 -15.87 30.34
N PHE A 171 -8.28 -14.98 29.40
CA PHE A 171 -9.16 -14.73 28.26
C PHE A 171 -9.34 -16.00 27.43
N ALA A 172 -8.26 -16.69 27.04
CA ALA A 172 -8.33 -17.95 26.30
C ALA A 172 -9.10 -19.05 27.06
N GLN A 173 -8.87 -19.20 28.37
CA GLN A 173 -9.65 -20.12 29.20
C GLN A 173 -11.15 -19.79 29.18
N SER A 174 -11.50 -18.50 29.23
CA SER A 174 -12.89 -18.06 29.15
C SER A 174 -13.54 -18.45 27.82
N LEU A 175 -12.81 -18.37 26.71
CA LEU A 175 -13.29 -18.78 25.38
C LEU A 175 -13.58 -20.27 25.33
N ARG A 176 -12.71 -21.11 25.90
CA ARG A 176 -12.92 -22.57 25.93
C ARG A 176 -14.20 -22.96 26.69
N SER A 177 -14.51 -22.22 27.76
CA SER A 177 -15.73 -22.44 28.55
C SER A 177 -16.99 -21.81 27.94
N HIS A 178 -16.84 -20.96 26.92
CA HIS A 178 -17.94 -20.23 26.31
C HIS A 178 -18.79 -21.16 25.44
N LYS A 179 -20.11 -21.17 25.67
CA LYS A 179 -21.03 -22.10 24.97
C LYS A 179 -21.54 -21.59 23.63
N LYS A 180 -21.54 -20.28 23.42
CA LYS A 180 -22.05 -19.67 22.18
C LYS A 180 -20.97 -19.63 21.11
N LEU A 181 -21.38 -19.64 19.85
CA LEU A 181 -20.45 -19.51 18.75
C LEU A 181 -19.98 -18.05 18.63
N LEU A 182 -18.67 -17.86 18.60
CA LEU A 182 -18.06 -16.56 18.35
C LEU A 182 -17.68 -16.43 16.88
N LEU A 183 -17.74 -15.22 16.33
CA LEU A 183 -17.40 -14.94 14.93
C LEU A 183 -16.24 -13.96 14.80
N THR A 184 -15.30 -14.27 13.91
CA THR A 184 -14.33 -13.32 13.37
C THR A 184 -14.83 -12.81 12.02
N ASP A 185 -14.90 -11.49 11.84
CA ASP A 185 -15.19 -10.90 10.53
C ASP A 185 -13.90 -10.71 9.72
N THR A 186 -13.82 -11.32 8.54
CA THR A 186 -12.66 -11.24 7.62
C THR A 186 -12.83 -10.22 6.49
N THR A 187 -13.93 -9.45 6.48
CA THR A 187 -14.28 -8.53 5.39
C THR A 187 -13.16 -7.54 5.06
N MET A 188 -12.45 -7.03 6.07
CA MET A 188 -11.38 -6.04 5.92
C MET A 188 -9.99 -6.64 5.59
N ARG A 189 -9.86 -7.97 5.51
CA ARG A 189 -8.58 -8.65 5.20
C ARG A 189 -8.73 -9.77 4.19
N ASP A 190 -9.14 -10.97 4.60
CA ASP A 190 -9.09 -12.14 3.72
C ASP A 190 -10.13 -12.09 2.61
N ALA A 191 -11.30 -11.53 2.90
CA ALA A 191 -12.41 -11.55 1.96
C ALA A 191 -12.09 -10.77 0.67
N HIS A 192 -11.59 -9.53 0.80
CA HIS A 192 -11.17 -8.75 -0.36
C HIS A 192 -9.82 -9.21 -0.92
N GLN A 193 -8.97 -9.89 -0.13
CA GLN A 193 -7.78 -10.56 -0.65
C GLN A 193 -8.17 -11.66 -1.64
N SER A 194 -9.22 -12.44 -1.34
CA SER A 194 -9.76 -13.48 -2.22
C SER A 194 -10.56 -12.93 -3.41
N LEU A 195 -11.44 -11.96 -3.19
CA LEU A 195 -12.40 -11.51 -4.21
C LEU A 195 -11.89 -10.38 -5.09
N LEU A 196 -11.07 -9.49 -4.54
CA LEU A 196 -10.72 -8.20 -5.14
C LEU A 196 -9.21 -7.96 -5.23
N ALA A 197 -8.41 -9.04 -5.24
CA ALA A 197 -6.95 -8.96 -5.26
C ALA A 197 -6.37 -8.01 -4.19
N THR A 198 -6.96 -7.99 -2.99
CA THR A 198 -6.51 -7.18 -1.85
C THR A 198 -6.61 -5.66 -2.06
N ARG A 199 -7.46 -5.19 -3.00
CA ARG A 199 -7.50 -3.76 -3.39
C ARG A 199 -8.38 -2.87 -2.52
N MET A 200 -9.05 -3.40 -1.49
CA MET A 200 -9.85 -2.56 -0.58
C MET A 200 -8.96 -1.55 0.16
N ARG A 201 -9.34 -0.27 0.07
CA ARG A 201 -8.58 0.87 0.55
C ARG A 201 -8.97 1.24 1.97
N SER A 202 -8.03 1.89 2.66
CA SER A 202 -8.25 2.38 4.03
C SER A 202 -9.42 3.36 4.09
N TYR A 203 -9.65 4.15 3.03
CA TYR A 203 -10.79 5.07 2.92
C TYR A 203 -12.13 4.41 3.27
N ASP A 204 -12.45 3.30 2.58
CA ASP A 204 -13.73 2.61 2.73
C ASP A 204 -13.80 1.81 4.04
N MET A 205 -12.67 1.32 4.56
CA MET A 205 -12.62 0.67 5.88
C MET A 205 -12.86 1.67 7.02
N LEU A 206 -12.25 2.85 6.94
CA LEU A 206 -12.31 3.88 7.98
C LEU A 206 -13.67 4.56 8.06
N ALA A 207 -14.38 4.68 6.94
CA ALA A 207 -15.71 5.29 6.90
C ALA A 207 -16.74 4.51 7.73
N ILE A 208 -16.66 3.17 7.75
CA ILE A 208 -17.61 2.30 8.47
C ILE A 208 -17.13 1.87 9.87
N ALA A 209 -15.86 2.13 10.21
CA ALA A 209 -15.25 1.64 11.43
C ALA A 209 -15.99 2.05 12.73
N ASP A 210 -16.45 3.30 12.82
CA ASP A 210 -17.17 3.79 14.00
C ASP A 210 -18.53 3.10 14.21
N ALA A 211 -19.18 2.71 13.10
CA ALA A 211 -20.39 1.91 13.12
C ALA A 211 -20.10 0.48 13.59
N TYR A 212 -19.02 -0.14 13.12
CA TYR A 212 -18.59 -1.47 13.60
C TYR A 212 -18.42 -1.51 15.12
N ALA A 213 -17.77 -0.50 15.70
CA ALA A 213 -17.54 -0.40 17.14
C ALA A 213 -18.84 -0.44 17.96
N ARG A 214 -19.96 0.07 17.42
CA ARG A 214 -21.25 0.17 18.12
C ARG A 214 -22.23 -0.93 17.73
N LEU A 215 -22.30 -1.25 16.45
CA LEU A 215 -23.30 -2.13 15.86
C LEU A 215 -22.87 -3.59 15.83
N ALA A 216 -21.55 -3.86 15.89
CA ALA A 216 -20.98 -5.21 15.81
C ALA A 216 -20.03 -5.52 16.98
N SER A 217 -20.24 -4.90 18.15
CA SER A 217 -19.38 -5.06 19.34
C SER A 217 -19.30 -6.49 19.89
N GLY A 218 -20.21 -7.37 19.49
CA GLY A 218 -20.24 -8.79 19.87
C GLY A 218 -19.33 -9.70 19.05
N LEU A 219 -18.65 -9.19 18.00
CA LEU A 219 -17.67 -9.96 17.25
C LEU A 219 -16.50 -10.37 18.16
N PHE A 220 -15.95 -11.57 17.93
CA PHE A 220 -14.70 -11.97 18.60
C PHE A 220 -13.55 -11.10 18.10
N SER A 221 -13.35 -11.02 16.80
CA SER A 221 -12.33 -10.16 16.22
C SER A 221 -12.75 -9.61 14.86
N ILE A 222 -12.11 -8.54 14.44
CA ILE A 222 -12.07 -8.11 13.04
C ILE A 222 -10.68 -8.49 12.54
N GLU A 223 -10.62 -9.37 11.56
CA GLU A 223 -9.39 -9.65 10.86
C GLU A 223 -9.19 -8.58 9.79
N MET A 224 -8.21 -7.70 10.01
CA MET A 224 -8.06 -6.43 9.26
C MET A 224 -6.62 -6.16 8.81
N TRP A 225 -5.69 -7.07 9.10
CA TRP A 225 -4.26 -6.87 8.85
C TRP A 225 -3.48 -8.16 8.57
N GLY A 226 -2.23 -8.01 8.13
CA GLY A 226 -1.39 -9.13 7.72
C GLY A 226 -1.80 -9.72 6.36
N GLY A 227 -1.35 -10.94 6.07
CA GLY A 227 -1.49 -11.52 4.73
C GLY A 227 -0.89 -10.59 3.65
N ALA A 228 -1.59 -10.41 2.52
CA ALA A 228 -1.10 -9.58 1.42
C ALA A 228 -1.38 -8.06 1.60
N THR A 229 -2.11 -7.67 2.65
CA THR A 229 -2.56 -6.27 2.82
C THR A 229 -1.40 -5.31 3.04
N PHE A 230 -0.34 -5.73 3.73
CA PHE A 230 0.80 -4.88 4.06
C PHE A 230 1.57 -4.40 2.82
N ASP A 231 1.98 -5.33 1.95
CA ASP A 231 2.63 -5.03 0.67
C ASP A 231 1.66 -4.30 -0.27
N THR A 232 0.42 -4.77 -0.39
CA THR A 232 -0.55 -4.18 -1.33
C THR A 232 -0.88 -2.73 -1.01
N ALA A 233 -1.00 -2.39 0.27
CA ALA A 233 -1.23 -1.02 0.73
C ALA A 233 -0.14 -0.08 0.20
N MET A 234 1.14 -0.42 0.40
CA MET A 234 2.26 0.43 -0.05
C MET A 234 2.48 0.36 -1.56
N ARG A 235 2.49 -0.85 -2.13
CA ARG A 235 2.87 -1.09 -3.53
C ARG A 235 1.83 -0.53 -4.51
N PHE A 236 0.56 -0.87 -4.29
CA PHE A 236 -0.52 -0.64 -5.25
C PHE A 236 -1.43 0.50 -4.82
N LEU A 237 -1.84 0.53 -3.56
CA LEU A 237 -2.80 1.53 -3.06
C LEU A 237 -2.13 2.85 -2.65
N LYS A 238 -0.79 2.85 -2.56
CA LYS A 238 0.05 3.98 -2.18
C LYS A 238 -0.38 4.61 -0.84
N GLU A 239 -0.75 3.76 0.11
CA GLU A 239 -1.15 4.14 1.48
C GLU A 239 -0.35 3.35 2.53
N CYS A 240 -0.21 3.91 3.73
CA CYS A 240 0.56 3.27 4.79
C CYS A 240 -0.30 2.25 5.54
N PRO A 241 0.10 0.96 5.59
CA PRO A 241 -0.64 -0.05 6.35
C PRO A 241 -0.67 0.29 7.85
N TRP A 242 0.38 0.90 8.41
CA TRP A 242 0.43 1.27 9.83
C TRP A 242 -0.58 2.37 10.19
N GLU A 243 -0.80 3.32 9.27
CA GLU A 243 -1.83 4.34 9.43
C GLU A 243 -3.23 3.73 9.34
N ARG A 244 -3.44 2.75 8.45
CA ARG A 244 -4.68 1.96 8.42
C ARG A 244 -4.96 1.33 9.79
N LEU A 245 -3.96 0.65 10.36
CA LEU A 245 -4.08 -0.02 11.66
C LEU A 245 -4.43 0.96 12.79
N THR A 246 -3.61 1.99 12.95
CA THR A 246 -3.77 2.94 14.06
C THR A 246 -5.07 3.74 13.96
N ARG A 247 -5.46 4.21 12.78
CA ARG A 247 -6.72 4.94 12.58
C ARG A 247 -7.95 4.04 12.76
N LEU A 248 -7.89 2.78 12.34
CA LEU A 248 -8.95 1.81 12.63
C LEU A 248 -9.03 1.54 14.13
N ARG A 249 -7.88 1.42 14.82
CA ARG A 249 -7.82 1.14 16.25
C ARG A 249 -8.43 2.27 17.08
N GLU A 250 -8.21 3.52 16.68
CA GLU A 250 -8.83 4.69 17.29
C GLU A 250 -10.35 4.66 17.16
N LYS A 251 -10.88 4.29 15.98
CA LYS A 251 -12.33 4.25 15.71
C LYS A 251 -13.04 3.02 16.28
N VAL A 252 -12.35 1.89 16.36
CA VAL A 252 -12.84 0.66 16.96
C VAL A 252 -11.96 0.39 18.15
N PRO A 253 -12.29 0.83 19.38
CA PRO A 253 -11.43 0.60 20.55
C PRO A 253 -11.74 -0.71 21.31
N ASN A 254 -12.87 -1.35 21.00
CA ASN A 254 -13.53 -2.36 21.84
C ASN A 254 -13.55 -3.79 21.28
N ILE A 255 -13.31 -3.99 19.98
CA ILE A 255 -13.27 -5.31 19.32
C ILE A 255 -11.82 -5.72 19.07
N LEU A 256 -11.45 -7.00 19.25
CA LEU A 256 -10.09 -7.47 18.97
C LEU A 256 -9.73 -7.24 17.49
N PHE A 257 -8.51 -6.79 17.23
CA PHE A 257 -7.93 -6.79 15.89
C PHE A 257 -7.06 -8.01 15.70
N GLN A 258 -7.35 -8.76 14.64
CA GLN A 258 -6.63 -9.95 14.27
C GLN A 258 -5.79 -9.73 13.01
N MET A 259 -4.61 -10.32 12.99
CA MET A 259 -3.79 -10.40 11.79
C MET A 259 -3.34 -11.83 11.47
N LEU A 260 -3.09 -12.08 10.18
CA LEU A 260 -2.43 -13.28 9.70
C LEU A 260 -0.91 -13.05 9.61
N LEU A 261 -0.12 -13.84 10.34
CA LEU A 261 1.34 -13.75 10.42
C LEU A 261 2.01 -15.03 9.92
N ARG A 262 2.90 -14.92 8.93
CA ARG A 262 3.79 -16.02 8.54
C ARG A 262 4.93 -16.12 9.53
N ALA A 263 5.16 -17.33 10.04
CA ALA A 263 6.13 -17.64 11.08
C ALA A 263 7.54 -17.07 10.82
N SER A 264 8.18 -17.42 9.70
CA SER A 264 9.56 -17.02 9.40
C SER A 264 9.70 -15.68 8.69
N ASN A 265 8.62 -15.18 8.09
CA ASN A 265 8.69 -14.08 7.15
C ASN A 265 7.84 -12.87 7.60
N ALA A 266 7.15 -12.97 8.73
CA ALA A 266 6.13 -12.03 9.17
C ALA A 266 5.07 -11.77 8.08
N VAL A 267 5.19 -10.65 7.37
CA VAL A 267 4.33 -10.29 6.22
C VAL A 267 5.09 -10.26 4.89
N GLY A 268 6.42 -10.48 4.89
CA GLY A 268 7.30 -10.44 3.73
C GLY A 268 7.34 -11.71 2.87
N TYR A 269 8.11 -11.67 1.78
CA TYR A 269 8.19 -12.76 0.77
C TYR A 269 9.42 -13.67 0.92
N THR A 270 10.41 -13.27 1.71
CA THR A 270 11.64 -14.04 1.97
C THR A 270 11.79 -14.33 3.45
N ASN A 271 12.68 -15.24 3.84
CA ASN A 271 13.01 -15.40 5.26
C ASN A 271 13.76 -14.18 5.78
N TYR A 272 13.49 -13.85 7.03
CA TYR A 272 14.20 -12.80 7.75
C TYR A 272 14.87 -13.39 8.99
N PRO A 273 15.95 -12.75 9.47
CA PRO A 273 16.53 -13.10 10.76
C PRO A 273 15.54 -12.82 11.90
N ASP A 274 15.72 -13.51 13.02
CA ASP A 274 14.78 -13.53 14.13
C ASP A 274 14.42 -12.14 14.66
N ASN A 275 15.40 -11.24 14.72
CA ASN A 275 15.21 -9.88 15.24
C ASN A 275 14.25 -9.04 14.38
N VAL A 276 14.13 -9.33 13.08
CA VAL A 276 13.15 -8.66 12.19
C VAL A 276 11.73 -9.12 12.52
N VAL A 277 11.53 -10.44 12.69
CA VAL A 277 10.22 -11.01 13.03
C VAL A 277 9.78 -10.53 14.42
N GLN A 278 10.68 -10.60 15.41
CA GLN A 278 10.43 -10.11 16.78
C GLN A 278 10.11 -8.61 16.78
N GLY A 279 10.90 -7.80 16.08
CA GLY A 279 10.67 -6.36 15.96
C GLY A 279 9.32 -6.04 15.32
N PHE A 280 8.96 -6.74 14.24
CA PHE A 280 7.66 -6.55 13.58
C PHE A 280 6.48 -6.91 14.49
N VAL A 281 6.55 -8.03 15.22
CA VAL A 281 5.49 -8.43 16.17
C VAL A 281 5.33 -7.38 17.27
N LYS A 282 6.44 -6.91 17.86
CA LYS A 282 6.45 -5.86 18.88
C LYS A 282 5.78 -4.57 18.38
N GLU A 283 6.16 -4.09 17.20
CA GLU A 283 5.58 -2.88 16.61
C GLU A 283 4.09 -3.07 16.28
N SER A 284 3.69 -4.25 15.77
CA SER A 284 2.30 -4.59 15.46
C SER A 284 1.41 -4.63 16.71
N ALA A 285 1.88 -5.25 17.78
CA ALA A 285 1.16 -5.30 19.06
C ALA A 285 1.00 -3.89 19.65
N SER A 286 2.09 -3.09 19.63
CA SER A 286 2.06 -1.70 20.11
C SER A 286 1.10 -0.80 19.31
N ALA A 287 0.91 -1.10 18.03
CA ALA A 287 0.01 -0.36 17.13
C ALA A 287 -1.46 -0.77 17.29
N GLY A 288 -1.75 -1.89 17.98
CA GLY A 288 -3.10 -2.30 18.35
C GLY A 288 -3.60 -3.59 17.73
N ILE A 289 -2.72 -4.45 17.21
CA ILE A 289 -3.06 -5.85 16.93
C ILE A 289 -3.15 -6.61 18.25
N ASP A 290 -4.27 -7.32 18.45
CA ASP A 290 -4.54 -8.05 19.68
C ASP A 290 -4.41 -9.58 19.49
N VAL A 291 -4.68 -10.10 18.29
CA VAL A 291 -4.61 -11.53 17.94
C VAL A 291 -3.66 -11.74 16.77
N PHE A 292 -2.64 -12.58 16.97
CA PHE A 292 -1.71 -13.00 15.92
C PHE A 292 -2.00 -14.45 15.57
N ARG A 293 -2.59 -14.67 14.38
CA ARG A 293 -2.71 -16.00 13.80
C ARG A 293 -1.39 -16.37 13.13
N VAL A 294 -0.57 -17.13 13.84
CA VAL A 294 0.77 -17.55 13.42
C VAL A 294 0.67 -18.89 12.69
N PHE A 295 1.11 -18.94 11.43
CA PHE A 295 1.15 -20.17 10.65
C PHE A 295 2.49 -20.34 9.93
N ASP A 296 2.82 -21.60 9.63
CA ASP A 296 3.93 -21.96 8.75
C ASP A 296 3.39 -22.61 7.47
N PRO A 297 3.90 -22.26 6.28
CA PRO A 297 3.36 -22.75 5.01
C PRO A 297 3.52 -24.25 4.77
N LEU A 298 4.32 -24.94 5.58
CA LEU A 298 4.53 -26.39 5.53
C LEU A 298 4.13 -27.08 6.85
N ASN A 299 3.41 -26.38 7.75
CA ASN A 299 3.11 -26.84 9.11
C ASN A 299 4.36 -27.20 9.93
N TRP A 300 5.49 -26.56 9.65
CA TRP A 300 6.75 -26.88 10.28
C TRP A 300 6.94 -26.08 11.58
N VAL A 301 6.59 -26.71 12.71
CA VAL A 301 6.55 -26.07 14.03
C VAL A 301 7.85 -25.36 14.45
N PRO A 302 9.07 -25.91 14.23
CA PRO A 302 10.30 -25.21 14.58
C PRO A 302 10.40 -23.81 13.97
N ASN A 303 9.80 -23.59 12.80
CA ASN A 303 9.80 -22.29 12.14
C ASN A 303 8.89 -21.27 12.83
N MET A 304 7.88 -21.74 13.57
CA MET A 304 6.89 -20.91 14.29
C MET A 304 7.39 -20.42 15.64
N GLU A 305 8.44 -21.02 16.21
CA GLU A 305 8.89 -20.77 17.58
C GLU A 305 9.20 -19.29 17.85
N VAL A 306 9.93 -18.64 16.93
CA VAL A 306 10.33 -17.22 17.08
C VAL A 306 9.12 -16.31 17.13
N ALA A 307 8.15 -16.51 16.23
CA ALA A 307 6.94 -15.71 16.17
C ALA A 307 6.03 -15.97 17.37
N ILE A 308 5.84 -17.24 17.75
CA ILE A 308 5.05 -17.64 18.92
C ILE A 308 5.60 -17.00 20.20
N ALA A 309 6.92 -17.04 20.40
CA ALA A 309 7.56 -16.42 21.56
C ALA A 309 7.40 -14.89 21.54
N ALA A 310 7.67 -14.24 20.40
CA ALA A 310 7.54 -12.78 20.27
C ALA A 310 6.11 -12.28 20.55
N VAL A 311 5.08 -13.05 20.16
CA VAL A 311 3.68 -12.69 20.44
C VAL A 311 3.38 -12.82 21.94
N GLN A 312 3.82 -13.90 22.57
CA GLN A 312 3.67 -14.08 24.03
C GLN A 312 4.36 -12.95 24.80
N ASP A 313 5.60 -12.61 24.44
CA ASP A 313 6.37 -11.53 25.07
C ASP A 313 5.70 -10.16 24.92
N SER A 314 4.90 -9.95 23.86
CA SER A 314 4.15 -8.72 23.64
C SER A 314 2.87 -8.60 24.47
N GLY A 315 2.41 -9.68 25.11
CA GLY A 315 1.14 -9.75 25.85
C GLY A 315 -0.10 -9.85 24.96
N ALA A 316 0.06 -10.13 23.67
CA ALA A 316 -1.04 -10.35 22.73
C ALA A 316 -1.45 -11.84 22.66
N LEU A 317 -2.59 -12.14 22.04
CA LEU A 317 -3.07 -13.50 21.86
C LEU A 317 -2.32 -14.20 20.71
N CYS A 318 -1.47 -15.15 21.07
CA CYS A 318 -0.89 -16.12 20.13
C CYS A 318 -1.91 -17.20 19.75
N GLU A 319 -2.40 -17.14 18.50
CA GLU A 319 -3.19 -18.19 17.89
C GLU A 319 -2.30 -19.00 16.93
N ALA A 320 -1.86 -20.18 17.39
CA ALA A 320 -1.01 -21.04 16.59
C ALA A 320 -1.83 -21.90 15.63
N THR A 321 -1.37 -22.06 14.40
CA THR A 321 -2.20 -22.55 13.30
C THR A 321 -1.74 -23.91 12.78
N VAL A 322 -2.71 -24.79 12.51
CA VAL A 322 -2.55 -25.95 11.64
C VAL A 322 -3.19 -25.65 10.28
N CYS A 323 -2.40 -25.67 9.21
CA CYS A 323 -2.91 -25.58 7.85
C CYS A 323 -3.49 -26.93 7.42
N TYR A 324 -4.78 -26.96 7.10
CA TYR A 324 -5.47 -28.18 6.68
C TYR A 324 -5.22 -28.47 5.20
N THR A 325 -4.85 -29.71 4.89
CA THR A 325 -4.72 -30.22 3.53
C THR A 325 -5.13 -31.70 3.49
N GLY A 326 -5.49 -32.17 2.30
CA GLY A 326 -6.01 -33.51 2.10
C GLY A 326 -7.38 -33.77 2.71
N ASP A 327 -7.62 -35.03 3.08
CA ASP A 327 -8.91 -35.48 3.58
C ASP A 327 -8.75 -36.48 4.72
N VAL A 328 -9.04 -36.06 5.95
CA VAL A 328 -8.97 -36.94 7.14
C VAL A 328 -9.99 -38.07 7.12
N LEU A 329 -10.92 -38.07 6.17
CA LEU A 329 -11.88 -39.16 5.94
C LEU A 329 -11.42 -40.17 4.88
N ASP A 330 -10.42 -39.83 4.05
CA ASP A 330 -9.92 -40.74 3.02
C ASP A 330 -8.78 -41.63 3.58
N PRO A 331 -9.01 -42.94 3.78
CA PRO A 331 -7.98 -43.84 4.28
C PRO A 331 -6.81 -44.05 3.30
N LYS A 332 -6.96 -43.67 2.02
CA LYS A 332 -5.88 -43.76 1.03
C LYS A 332 -4.85 -42.64 1.17
N ARG A 333 -5.19 -41.53 1.84
CA ARG A 333 -4.27 -40.41 2.10
C ARG A 333 -3.73 -40.51 3.52
N ASP A 334 -2.71 -41.34 3.71
CA ASP A 334 -2.14 -41.70 5.01
C ASP A 334 -1.08 -40.71 5.54
N LYS A 335 -0.71 -39.68 4.76
CA LYS A 335 0.23 -38.62 5.17
C LYS A 335 -0.38 -37.62 6.15
N TYR A 336 -1.52 -37.02 5.81
CA TYR A 336 -2.20 -35.98 6.59
C TYR A 336 -3.40 -36.53 7.38
N THR A 337 -3.13 -37.51 8.22
CA THR A 337 -4.16 -38.20 9.03
C THR A 337 -4.65 -37.37 10.20
N LEU A 338 -5.74 -37.80 10.84
CA LEU A 338 -6.20 -37.21 12.10
C LEU A 338 -5.11 -37.22 13.19
N LYS A 339 -4.29 -38.28 13.25
CA LYS A 339 -3.17 -38.40 14.18
C LYS A 339 -2.10 -37.34 13.92
N TYR A 340 -1.83 -37.02 12.65
CA TYR A 340 -0.90 -35.95 12.28
C TYR A 340 -1.35 -34.61 12.87
N TYR A 341 -2.63 -34.23 12.68
CA TYR A 341 -3.16 -32.98 13.20
C TYR A 341 -3.18 -32.91 14.74
N ILE A 342 -3.52 -34.00 15.42
CA ILE A 342 -3.48 -34.07 16.90
C ILE A 342 -2.06 -33.85 17.43
N ASN A 343 -1.07 -34.53 16.83
CA ASN A 343 0.33 -34.38 17.26
C ASN A 343 0.82 -32.96 17.06
N LEU A 344 0.51 -32.35 15.90
CA LEU A 344 0.84 -30.98 15.60
C LEU A 344 0.22 -30.00 16.61
N ALA A 345 -1.08 -30.18 16.92
CA ALA A 345 -1.77 -29.35 17.92
C ALA A 345 -1.14 -29.45 19.32
N LYS A 346 -0.78 -30.66 19.77
CA LYS A 346 -0.08 -30.87 21.05
C LYS A 346 1.29 -30.20 21.07
N GLU A 347 1.99 -30.15 19.94
CA GLU A 347 3.26 -29.45 19.84
C GLU A 347 3.13 -27.93 19.91
N LEU A 348 2.05 -27.37 19.36
CA LEU A 348 1.75 -25.94 19.42
C LEU A 348 1.28 -25.53 20.83
N GLU A 349 0.47 -26.35 21.49
CA GLU A 349 0.06 -26.15 22.89
C GLU A 349 1.26 -26.11 23.84
N LYS A 350 2.19 -27.06 23.70
CA LYS A 350 3.44 -27.08 24.50
C LYS A 350 4.29 -25.83 24.35
N ARG A 351 4.15 -25.09 23.25
CA ARG A 351 4.89 -23.85 22.96
C ARG A 351 4.16 -22.59 23.47
N GLY A 352 3.06 -22.75 24.21
CA GLY A 352 2.35 -21.64 24.85
C GLY A 352 1.35 -20.93 23.94
N ALA A 353 0.86 -21.59 22.88
CA ALA A 353 -0.25 -21.05 22.11
C ALA A 353 -1.48 -20.85 23.02
N HIS A 354 -2.15 -19.71 22.89
CA HIS A 354 -3.37 -19.41 23.64
C HIS A 354 -4.60 -19.99 22.94
N LEU A 355 -4.60 -20.00 21.61
CA LEU A 355 -5.65 -20.56 20.75
C LEU A 355 -5.03 -21.46 19.69
N LEU A 356 -5.80 -22.44 19.22
CA LEU A 356 -5.46 -23.27 18.08
C LEU A 356 -6.34 -22.90 16.88
N ALA A 357 -5.74 -22.44 15.78
CA ALA A 357 -6.43 -22.25 14.53
C ALA A 357 -6.35 -23.49 13.63
N ILE A 358 -7.48 -23.89 13.05
CA ILE A 358 -7.52 -24.78 11.89
C ILE A 358 -7.69 -23.88 10.67
N LYS A 359 -6.63 -23.71 9.89
CA LYS A 359 -6.65 -22.91 8.66
C LYS A 359 -6.82 -23.80 7.45
N ASP A 360 -8.06 -23.95 7.00
CA ASP A 360 -8.39 -24.53 5.70
C ASP A 360 -8.36 -23.44 4.61
N MET A 361 -7.15 -23.12 4.15
CA MET A 361 -6.90 -22.03 3.19
C MET A 361 -7.51 -22.23 1.80
N ALA A 362 -7.96 -23.45 1.48
CA ALA A 362 -8.50 -23.80 0.18
C ALA A 362 -10.02 -24.04 0.24
N GLY A 363 -10.55 -24.51 1.38
CA GLY A 363 -11.95 -24.94 1.51
C GLY A 363 -12.13 -26.45 1.31
N LEU A 364 -11.12 -27.23 1.70
CA LEU A 364 -11.04 -28.68 1.54
C LEU A 364 -11.71 -29.46 2.67
N CYS A 365 -11.86 -28.86 3.85
CA CYS A 365 -12.35 -29.49 5.04
C CYS A 365 -13.88 -29.65 4.95
N LYS A 366 -14.30 -30.73 4.29
CA LYS A 366 -15.70 -31.13 4.11
C LYS A 366 -16.45 -31.15 5.45
N PRO A 367 -17.79 -30.97 5.47
CA PRO A 367 -18.52 -30.78 6.72
C PRO A 367 -18.28 -31.86 7.79
N PHE A 368 -18.39 -33.14 7.39
CA PHE A 368 -18.14 -34.25 8.31
C PHE A 368 -16.67 -34.41 8.71
N ALA A 369 -15.74 -33.98 7.85
CA ALA A 369 -14.31 -33.94 8.15
C ALA A 369 -14.01 -32.85 9.19
N ALA A 370 -14.62 -31.66 9.03
CA ALA A 370 -14.51 -30.54 9.96
C ALA A 370 -15.03 -30.90 11.34
N GLY A 371 -16.21 -31.54 11.44
CA GLY A 371 -16.74 -32.04 12.71
C GLY A 371 -15.82 -33.05 13.38
N ARG A 372 -15.32 -34.05 12.63
CA ARG A 372 -14.40 -35.08 13.15
C ARG A 372 -13.07 -34.47 13.62
N LEU A 373 -12.50 -33.56 12.84
CA LEU A 373 -11.24 -32.90 13.15
C LEU A 373 -11.38 -31.99 14.38
N ALA A 374 -12.41 -31.12 14.40
CA ALA A 374 -12.67 -30.22 15.52
C ALA A 374 -12.87 -31.00 16.82
N LYS A 375 -13.68 -32.07 16.79
CA LYS A 375 -13.89 -32.93 17.96
C LYS A 375 -12.58 -33.52 18.49
N ALA A 376 -11.80 -34.13 17.59
CA ALA A 376 -10.56 -34.79 17.99
C ALA A 376 -9.56 -33.80 18.58
N LEU A 377 -9.44 -32.60 18.01
CA LEU A 377 -8.58 -31.56 18.55
C LEU A 377 -9.12 -31.03 19.88
N HIS A 378 -10.43 -30.83 20.01
CA HIS A 378 -11.05 -30.32 21.25
C HIS A 378 -10.82 -31.27 22.43
N ASP A 379 -10.94 -32.57 22.18
CA ASP A 379 -10.78 -33.62 23.18
C ASP A 379 -9.30 -33.82 23.58
N GLU A 380 -8.35 -33.54 22.68
CA GLU A 380 -6.92 -33.87 22.85
C GLU A 380 -6.04 -32.69 23.27
N VAL A 381 -6.48 -31.44 23.10
CA VAL A 381 -5.77 -30.23 23.57
C VAL A 381 -6.68 -29.34 24.41
N GLY A 382 -6.09 -28.60 25.34
CA GLY A 382 -6.74 -27.67 26.26
C GLY A 382 -7.02 -26.28 25.68
N LEU A 383 -6.76 -26.05 24.39
CA LEU A 383 -6.90 -24.74 23.73
C LEU A 383 -8.31 -24.53 23.14
N PRO A 384 -8.85 -23.30 23.11
CA PRO A 384 -9.98 -22.95 22.25
C PRO A 384 -9.62 -23.18 20.77
N ILE A 385 -10.58 -23.67 20.00
CA ILE A 385 -10.40 -23.92 18.57
C ILE A 385 -11.05 -22.81 17.75
N HIS A 386 -10.28 -22.26 16.81
CA HIS A 386 -10.72 -21.27 15.84
C HIS A 386 -10.69 -21.88 14.43
N PHE A 387 -11.87 -22.08 13.83
CA PHE A 387 -11.97 -22.72 12.52
C PHE A 387 -12.07 -21.68 11.40
N HIS A 388 -11.12 -21.71 10.48
CA HIS A 388 -11.06 -20.85 9.30
C HIS A 388 -11.17 -21.70 8.04
N THR A 389 -12.03 -21.30 7.11
CA THR A 389 -12.22 -21.97 5.82
C THR A 389 -12.59 -20.97 4.72
N HIS A 390 -12.50 -21.42 3.47
CA HIS A 390 -13.01 -20.72 2.30
C HIS A 390 -14.22 -21.48 1.72
N ASP A 391 -15.16 -20.75 1.12
CA ASP A 391 -16.42 -21.25 0.57
C ASP A 391 -16.35 -21.55 -0.93
N THR A 392 -15.14 -21.88 -1.42
CA THR A 392 -14.87 -22.11 -2.84
C THR A 392 -15.72 -23.25 -3.39
N SER A 393 -15.98 -24.26 -2.57
CA SER A 393 -16.83 -25.42 -2.90
C SER A 393 -18.33 -25.19 -2.63
N GLY A 394 -18.70 -24.10 -1.94
CA GLY A 394 -20.07 -23.81 -1.51
C GLY A 394 -20.54 -24.64 -0.30
N ALA A 395 -19.66 -25.43 0.32
CA ALA A 395 -19.98 -26.29 1.47
C ALA A 395 -19.48 -25.72 2.82
N ALA A 396 -18.79 -24.57 2.82
CA ALA A 396 -18.02 -24.14 3.99
C ALA A 396 -18.89 -23.65 5.15
N LEU A 397 -20.09 -23.12 4.88
CA LEU A 397 -21.05 -22.81 5.93
C LEU A 397 -21.40 -24.06 6.74
N ALA A 398 -21.67 -25.19 6.06
CA ALA A 398 -21.94 -26.46 6.73
C ALA A 398 -20.70 -26.96 7.50
N SER A 399 -19.49 -26.78 6.97
CA SER A 399 -18.25 -27.09 7.69
C SER A 399 -18.06 -26.26 8.96
N CYS A 400 -18.38 -24.96 8.93
CA CYS A 400 -18.33 -24.11 10.11
C CYS A 400 -19.31 -24.59 11.19
N LEU A 401 -20.55 -24.94 10.80
CA LEU A 401 -21.55 -25.43 11.74
C LEU A 401 -21.16 -26.78 12.34
N GLU A 402 -20.61 -27.70 11.53
CA GLU A 402 -20.14 -29.00 12.02
C GLU A 402 -18.92 -28.86 12.93
N ALA A 403 -17.97 -27.98 12.62
CA ALA A 403 -16.85 -27.67 13.51
C ALA A 403 -17.33 -27.09 14.85
N ALA A 404 -18.27 -26.13 14.81
CA ALA A 404 -18.83 -25.48 15.99
C ALA A 404 -19.58 -26.47 16.90
N ARG A 405 -20.43 -27.33 16.31
CA ARG A 405 -21.13 -28.42 17.03
C ARG A 405 -20.18 -29.38 17.74
N ASN A 406 -18.95 -29.49 17.24
CA ASN A 406 -17.94 -30.43 17.71
C ASN A 406 -16.79 -29.74 18.48
N GLY A 407 -17.02 -28.54 19.02
CA GLY A 407 -16.10 -27.92 19.98
C GLY A 407 -15.22 -26.79 19.45
N ALA A 408 -15.42 -26.33 18.21
CA ALA A 408 -14.86 -25.06 17.76
C ALA A 408 -15.56 -23.89 18.47
N SER A 409 -14.77 -23.03 19.12
CA SER A 409 -15.28 -21.88 19.87
C SER A 409 -15.54 -20.68 18.95
N ILE A 410 -14.77 -20.56 17.87
CA ILE A 410 -14.78 -19.41 16.96
C ILE A 410 -14.76 -19.91 15.52
N VAL A 411 -15.49 -19.24 14.62
CA VAL A 411 -15.36 -19.43 13.16
C VAL A 411 -15.12 -18.10 12.45
N ASP A 412 -14.32 -18.14 11.38
CA ASP A 412 -14.16 -17.01 10.47
C ASP A 412 -15.30 -16.94 9.45
N ALA A 413 -15.86 -15.76 9.26
CA ALA A 413 -16.89 -15.48 8.26
C ALA A 413 -16.71 -14.07 7.67
N ALA A 414 -17.32 -13.78 6.52
CA ALA A 414 -17.31 -12.46 5.91
C ALA A 414 -18.73 -11.88 5.82
N MET A 415 -18.86 -10.55 5.88
CA MET A 415 -20.13 -9.87 5.62
C MET A 415 -20.67 -10.28 4.26
N ALA A 416 -21.98 -10.46 4.14
CA ALA A 416 -22.61 -11.09 2.97
C ALA A 416 -22.11 -10.62 1.58
N PRO A 417 -21.88 -9.32 1.32
CA PRO A 417 -21.40 -8.87 0.01
C PRO A 417 -19.97 -9.27 -0.28
N PHE A 418 -19.21 -9.72 0.71
CA PHE A 418 -17.82 -10.15 0.59
C PHE A 418 -17.65 -11.64 0.92
N ALA A 419 -18.74 -12.40 1.04
CA ALA A 419 -18.71 -13.83 1.32
C ALA A 419 -18.91 -14.69 0.05
N GLY A 420 -18.67 -15.99 0.20
CA GLY A 420 -18.86 -16.99 -0.86
C GLY A 420 -17.72 -17.02 -1.87
N LEU A 421 -17.80 -17.97 -2.82
CA LEU A 421 -16.76 -18.20 -3.83
C LEU A 421 -15.41 -18.43 -3.13
N THR A 422 -14.33 -17.78 -3.58
CA THR A 422 -13.01 -17.91 -2.95
C THR A 422 -12.89 -17.22 -1.59
N SER A 423 -13.94 -16.57 -1.08
CA SER A 423 -13.98 -15.91 0.23
C SER A 423 -14.45 -16.84 1.36
N GLN A 424 -14.59 -16.32 2.57
CA GLN A 424 -15.20 -17.02 3.71
C GLN A 424 -16.71 -17.26 3.51
N PRO A 425 -17.31 -18.19 4.27
CA PRO A 425 -18.76 -18.35 4.31
C PRO A 425 -19.45 -17.09 4.85
N ASN A 426 -20.75 -16.98 4.53
CA ASN A 426 -21.55 -15.79 4.82
C ASN A 426 -21.84 -15.65 6.32
N LEU A 427 -21.31 -14.56 6.92
CA LEU A 427 -21.46 -14.21 8.33
C LEU A 427 -22.93 -14.03 8.71
N ASN A 428 -23.68 -13.26 7.93
CA ASN A 428 -25.10 -13.02 8.19
C ASN A 428 -25.91 -14.33 8.18
N ALA A 429 -25.57 -15.25 7.26
CA ALA A 429 -26.22 -16.55 7.18
C ALA A 429 -25.87 -17.46 8.38
N ILE A 430 -24.62 -17.45 8.86
CA ILE A 430 -24.24 -18.19 10.07
C ILE A 430 -24.98 -17.67 11.31
N VAL A 431 -25.10 -16.34 11.45
CA VAL A 431 -25.85 -15.72 12.55
C VAL A 431 -27.30 -16.17 12.53
N GLU A 432 -27.97 -16.15 11.38
CA GLU A 432 -29.36 -16.58 11.29
C GLU A 432 -29.52 -18.10 11.44
N ALA A 433 -28.62 -18.91 10.89
CA ALA A 433 -28.68 -20.36 10.98
C ALA A 433 -28.48 -20.91 12.40
N THR A 434 -27.76 -20.17 13.25
CA THR A 434 -27.49 -20.55 14.65
C THR A 434 -28.46 -19.94 15.64
N ARG A 435 -29.29 -18.98 15.22
CA ARG A 435 -30.28 -18.31 16.05
C ARG A 435 -31.27 -19.30 16.67
N ASN A 436 -31.61 -19.07 17.94
CA ASN A 436 -32.50 -19.96 18.73
C ASN A 436 -31.95 -21.39 18.90
N THR A 437 -30.64 -21.59 18.72
CA THR A 437 -29.96 -22.87 19.00
C THR A 437 -28.94 -22.70 20.12
N GLU A 438 -28.32 -23.80 20.55
CA GLU A 438 -27.23 -23.75 21.53
C GLU A 438 -26.06 -22.89 21.04
N LEU A 439 -25.80 -22.89 19.73
CA LEU A 439 -24.73 -22.15 19.07
C LEU A 439 -25.05 -20.67 18.75
N ASP A 440 -26.21 -20.15 19.18
CA ASP A 440 -26.62 -18.76 18.91
C ASP A 440 -25.50 -17.75 19.20
N THR A 441 -25.10 -16.97 18.19
CA THR A 441 -23.96 -16.02 18.29
C THR A 441 -24.26 -14.79 19.13
N THR A 442 -25.51 -14.57 19.53
CA THR A 442 -26.02 -13.38 20.24
C THR A 442 -25.90 -12.06 19.48
N LEU A 443 -25.38 -12.09 18.24
CA LEU A 443 -25.31 -10.92 17.37
C LEU A 443 -26.71 -10.55 16.86
N ASN A 444 -27.02 -9.25 16.83
CA ASN A 444 -28.26 -8.75 16.29
C ASN A 444 -28.16 -8.63 14.74
N PRO A 445 -29.00 -9.35 13.96
CA PRO A 445 -28.94 -9.30 12.50
C PRO A 445 -29.36 -7.97 11.89
N GLU A 446 -30.18 -7.16 12.57
CA GLU A 446 -30.65 -5.90 11.99
C GLU A 446 -29.49 -4.91 11.79
N PRO A 447 -28.67 -4.59 12.81
CA PRO A 447 -27.45 -3.81 12.60
C PRO A 447 -26.49 -4.44 11.58
N LEU A 448 -26.34 -5.78 11.58
CA LEU A 448 -25.50 -6.47 10.60
C LEU A 448 -26.02 -6.31 9.16
N ARG A 449 -27.33 -6.26 8.94
CA ARG A 449 -27.92 -5.97 7.61
C ARG A 449 -27.54 -4.56 7.13
N GLN A 450 -27.55 -3.58 8.03
CA GLN A 450 -27.18 -2.22 7.67
C GLN A 450 -25.69 -2.11 7.30
N LEU A 451 -24.80 -2.79 8.04
CA LEU A 451 -23.38 -2.91 7.66
C LEU A 451 -23.20 -3.59 6.30
N THR A 452 -24.00 -4.63 6.01
CA THR A 452 -24.02 -5.30 4.71
C THR A 452 -24.43 -4.37 3.57
N HIS A 453 -25.38 -3.45 3.75
CA HIS A 453 -25.75 -2.50 2.70
C HIS A 453 -24.59 -1.55 2.34
N TYR A 454 -23.84 -1.11 3.34
CA TYR A 454 -22.63 -0.31 3.11
C TYR A 454 -21.61 -1.11 2.28
N TRP A 455 -21.30 -2.34 2.68
CA TRP A 455 -20.34 -3.18 1.97
C TRP A 455 -20.77 -3.54 0.55
N ALA A 456 -22.07 -3.71 0.31
CA ALA A 456 -22.58 -3.94 -1.04
C ALA A 456 -22.27 -2.75 -1.96
N ALA A 457 -22.54 -1.53 -1.50
CA ALA A 457 -22.20 -0.32 -2.25
C ALA A 457 -20.68 -0.14 -2.42
N VAL A 458 -19.87 -0.45 -1.40
CA VAL A 458 -18.41 -0.38 -1.50
C VAL A 458 -17.86 -1.38 -2.51
N ARG A 459 -18.39 -2.61 -2.57
CA ARG A 459 -17.93 -3.62 -3.54
C ARG A 459 -18.05 -3.12 -4.99
N GLU A 460 -19.08 -2.32 -5.30
CA GLU A 460 -19.26 -1.71 -6.62
C GLU A 460 -18.15 -0.71 -7.01
N HIS A 461 -17.43 -0.12 -6.04
CA HIS A 461 -16.23 0.69 -6.32
C HIS A 461 -15.06 -0.16 -6.81
N TYR A 462 -15.09 -1.47 -6.56
CA TYR A 462 -14.05 -2.43 -6.87
C TYR A 462 -14.46 -3.45 -7.93
N SER A 463 -15.58 -3.23 -8.64
CA SER A 463 -16.00 -4.07 -9.77
C SER A 463 -14.89 -4.39 -10.79
N PRO A 464 -13.89 -3.52 -11.05
CA PRO A 464 -12.80 -3.85 -11.98
C PRO A 464 -11.85 -4.96 -11.50
N PHE A 465 -11.88 -5.30 -10.20
CA PHE A 465 -10.96 -6.25 -9.56
C PHE A 465 -11.58 -7.59 -9.19
N GLU A 466 -12.85 -7.81 -9.55
CA GLU A 466 -13.56 -9.07 -9.27
C GLU A 466 -12.81 -10.29 -9.78
N CYS A 467 -12.77 -11.35 -8.95
CA CYS A 467 -12.06 -12.61 -9.25
C CYS A 467 -12.58 -13.36 -10.49
N GLY A 468 -13.79 -13.04 -10.96
CA GLY A 468 -14.41 -13.61 -12.16
C GLY A 468 -15.11 -14.96 -11.97
N MET A 469 -14.97 -15.60 -10.81
CA MET A 469 -15.74 -16.80 -10.46
C MET A 469 -17.22 -16.44 -10.32
N LYS A 470 -18.10 -17.21 -10.95
CA LYS A 470 -19.56 -16.93 -10.95
C LYS A 470 -20.36 -17.82 -10.01
N ALA A 471 -19.83 -18.98 -9.67
CA ALA A 471 -20.47 -19.98 -8.83
C ALA A 471 -19.39 -20.81 -8.13
N PRO A 472 -19.71 -21.49 -7.00
CA PRO A 472 -18.79 -22.42 -6.35
C PRO A 472 -18.39 -23.59 -7.26
N ASP A 473 -17.24 -24.19 -6.96
CA ASP A 473 -16.65 -25.27 -7.77
C ASP A 473 -16.07 -26.38 -6.88
N ALA A 474 -16.45 -27.62 -7.17
CA ALA A 474 -16.00 -28.82 -6.47
C ALA A 474 -14.66 -29.35 -7.00
N ASP A 475 -14.19 -28.89 -8.16
CA ASP A 475 -12.86 -29.24 -8.69
C ASP A 475 -11.72 -28.78 -7.76
N LEU A 476 -12.04 -27.87 -6.83
CA LEU A 476 -11.22 -27.55 -5.67
C LEU A 476 -10.66 -28.79 -4.97
N TYR A 477 -11.47 -29.85 -4.79
CA TYR A 477 -11.05 -31.06 -4.09
C TYR A 477 -10.04 -31.90 -4.88
N LEU A 478 -9.85 -31.59 -6.17
CA LEU A 478 -8.80 -32.16 -7.00
C LEU A 478 -7.51 -31.34 -6.90
N HIS A 479 -7.58 -30.04 -7.22
CA HIS A 479 -6.38 -29.22 -7.38
C HIS A 479 -5.89 -28.56 -6.09
N GLU A 480 -6.74 -28.46 -5.07
CA GLU A 480 -6.38 -27.97 -3.72
C GLU A 480 -5.70 -26.58 -3.73
N MET A 481 -6.10 -25.70 -4.67
CA MET A 481 -5.56 -24.34 -4.74
C MET A 481 -6.24 -23.46 -3.69
N PRO A 482 -5.49 -22.71 -2.87
CA PRO A 482 -6.04 -21.67 -2.03
C PRO A 482 -6.77 -20.59 -2.84
N GLY A 483 -7.75 -19.93 -2.24
CA GLY A 483 -8.56 -18.91 -2.93
C GLY A 483 -7.72 -17.84 -3.64
N GLY A 484 -6.79 -17.18 -2.92
CA GLY A 484 -5.90 -16.18 -3.51
C GLY A 484 -4.92 -16.74 -4.55
N GLN A 485 -4.53 -18.02 -4.47
CA GLN A 485 -3.69 -18.66 -5.49
C GLN A 485 -4.47 -18.88 -6.77
N PHE A 486 -5.74 -19.31 -6.69
CA PHE A 486 -6.60 -19.53 -7.84
C PHE A 486 -6.73 -18.27 -8.70
N THR A 487 -7.09 -17.14 -8.09
CA THR A 487 -7.25 -15.87 -8.80
C THR A 487 -5.93 -15.38 -9.41
N ASN A 488 -4.82 -15.46 -8.67
CA ASN A 488 -3.52 -15.03 -9.17
C ASN A 488 -3.01 -15.92 -10.32
N LEU A 489 -3.14 -17.24 -10.20
CA LEU A 489 -2.67 -18.19 -11.21
C LEU A 489 -3.49 -18.10 -12.51
N LEU A 490 -4.80 -17.80 -12.41
CA LEU A 490 -5.64 -17.55 -13.57
C LEU A 490 -5.20 -16.30 -14.34
N GLU A 491 -4.87 -15.21 -13.64
CA GLU A 491 -4.34 -13.99 -14.28
C GLU A 491 -2.97 -14.24 -14.92
N GLN A 492 -2.09 -15.03 -14.29
CA GLN A 492 -0.82 -15.45 -14.89
C GLN A 492 -1.02 -16.31 -16.13
N ALA A 493 -1.94 -17.28 -16.08
CA ALA A 493 -2.30 -18.10 -17.23
C ALA A 493 -2.83 -17.25 -18.39
N ARG A 494 -3.69 -16.26 -18.12
CA ARG A 494 -4.17 -15.30 -19.13
C ARG A 494 -3.03 -14.50 -19.75
N ALA A 495 -2.10 -13.99 -18.93
CA ALA A 495 -0.95 -13.24 -19.42
C ALA A 495 -0.01 -14.08 -20.30
N LEU A 496 0.04 -15.39 -20.09
CA LEU A 496 0.81 -16.35 -20.90
C LEU A 496 0.02 -16.93 -22.08
N GLY A 497 -1.23 -16.50 -22.31
CA GLY A 497 -2.08 -17.02 -23.38
C GLY A 497 -2.63 -18.43 -23.12
N LEU A 498 -2.62 -18.90 -21.88
CA LEU A 498 -3.09 -20.22 -21.45
C LEU A 498 -4.53 -20.20 -20.90
N ALA A 499 -5.28 -19.12 -21.14
CA ALA A 499 -6.64 -18.96 -20.61
C ALA A 499 -7.59 -20.09 -21.04
N ASP A 500 -7.55 -20.48 -22.30
CA ASP A 500 -8.37 -21.56 -22.86
C ASP A 500 -7.93 -22.96 -22.39
N ARG A 501 -6.77 -23.05 -21.76
CA ARG A 501 -6.18 -24.27 -21.18
C ARG A 501 -6.17 -24.27 -19.65
N TRP A 502 -7.06 -23.48 -19.04
CA TRP A 502 -7.12 -23.36 -17.57
C TRP A 502 -7.33 -24.70 -16.85
N GLU A 503 -8.12 -25.59 -17.43
CA GLU A 503 -8.36 -26.93 -16.88
C GLU A 503 -7.08 -27.78 -16.88
N ASP A 504 -6.24 -27.66 -17.91
CA ASP A 504 -4.92 -28.31 -17.94
C ASP A 504 -4.03 -27.77 -16.83
N VAL A 505 -4.00 -26.44 -16.62
CA VAL A 505 -3.23 -25.82 -15.54
C VAL A 505 -3.69 -26.32 -14.18
N CYS A 506 -5.01 -26.47 -13.96
CA CYS A 506 -5.56 -27.00 -12.71
C CYS A 506 -5.17 -28.46 -12.47
N ARG A 507 -5.25 -29.31 -13.51
CA ARG A 507 -4.83 -30.71 -13.42
C ARG A 507 -3.33 -30.84 -13.18
N THR A 508 -2.51 -30.11 -13.93
CA THR A 508 -1.05 -30.12 -13.74
C THR A 508 -0.66 -29.60 -12.36
N TYR A 509 -1.39 -28.64 -11.78
CA TYR A 509 -1.15 -28.20 -10.40
C TYR A 509 -1.35 -29.35 -9.39
N ALA A 510 -2.39 -30.16 -9.56
CA ALA A 510 -2.61 -31.36 -8.75
C ALA A 510 -1.48 -32.38 -8.93
N GLU A 511 -1.08 -32.66 -10.18
CA GLU A 511 0.02 -33.57 -10.49
C GLU A 511 1.37 -33.10 -9.92
N VAL A 512 1.62 -31.79 -9.95
CA VAL A 512 2.83 -31.19 -9.35
C VAL A 512 2.83 -31.35 -7.84
N ASN A 513 1.67 -31.25 -7.16
CA ASN A 513 1.60 -31.52 -5.73
C ASN A 513 2.03 -32.96 -5.40
N GLU A 514 1.54 -33.94 -6.15
CA GLU A 514 1.93 -35.35 -5.99
C GLU A 514 3.42 -35.54 -6.27
N LEU A 515 3.94 -34.94 -7.34
CA LEU A 515 5.37 -34.95 -7.68
C LEU A 515 6.24 -34.38 -6.55
N LEU A 516 5.79 -33.33 -5.88
CA LEU A 516 6.49 -32.72 -4.74
C LEU A 516 6.31 -33.49 -3.42
N GLY A 517 5.59 -34.61 -3.45
CA GLY A 517 5.40 -35.52 -2.32
C GLY A 517 4.19 -35.18 -1.44
N ASP A 518 3.15 -34.57 -1.99
CA ASP A 518 1.93 -34.10 -1.31
C ASP A 518 2.23 -33.11 -0.17
N ILE A 519 2.21 -31.82 -0.47
CA ILE A 519 2.59 -30.74 0.46
C ILE A 519 1.39 -29.90 0.89
N VAL A 520 1.55 -29.22 2.03
CA VAL A 520 0.68 -28.10 2.40
C VAL A 520 0.90 -26.95 1.40
N LYS A 521 -0.19 -26.48 0.79
CA LYS A 521 -0.17 -25.46 -0.27
C LYS A 521 -0.80 -24.17 0.24
N VAL A 522 0.02 -23.24 0.70
CA VAL A 522 -0.39 -21.90 1.12
C VAL A 522 0.76 -20.94 0.83
N THR A 523 0.54 -19.64 0.74
CA THR A 523 1.62 -18.71 0.38
C THR A 523 2.84 -18.85 1.33
N PRO A 524 4.07 -19.04 0.82
CA PRO A 524 4.49 -19.02 -0.60
C PRO A 524 4.54 -20.39 -1.33
N THR A 525 4.30 -21.52 -0.66
CA THR A 525 4.41 -22.86 -1.28
C THR A 525 3.42 -23.07 -2.43
N SER A 526 2.19 -22.55 -2.31
CA SER A 526 1.18 -22.60 -3.38
C SER A 526 1.64 -21.91 -4.67
N LYS A 527 2.44 -20.84 -4.54
CA LYS A 527 3.02 -20.13 -5.68
C LYS A 527 4.03 -21.01 -6.40
N ALA A 528 4.92 -21.68 -5.66
CA ALA A 528 5.92 -22.57 -6.25
C ALA A 528 5.27 -23.74 -7.02
N VAL A 529 4.19 -24.32 -6.49
CA VAL A 529 3.39 -25.34 -7.20
C VAL A 529 2.79 -24.75 -8.48
N GLY A 530 2.24 -23.54 -8.42
CA GLY A 530 1.67 -22.82 -9.58
C GLY A 530 2.69 -22.49 -10.66
N ASP A 531 3.85 -21.96 -10.27
CA ASP A 531 4.93 -21.59 -11.19
C ASP A 531 5.46 -22.84 -11.93
N LEU A 532 5.60 -23.97 -11.23
CA LEU A 532 5.98 -25.24 -11.85
C LEU A 532 4.87 -25.78 -12.76
N ALA A 533 3.60 -25.68 -12.38
CA ALA A 533 2.49 -26.10 -13.22
C ALA A 533 2.43 -25.30 -14.53
N LEU A 534 2.57 -23.97 -14.47
CA LEU A 534 2.63 -23.13 -15.67
C LEU A 534 3.81 -23.48 -16.56
N LEU A 535 5.00 -23.71 -15.97
CA LEU A 535 6.18 -24.13 -16.73
C LEU A 535 5.91 -25.41 -17.51
N LEU A 536 5.34 -26.43 -16.85
CA LEU A 536 5.07 -27.73 -17.46
C LEU A 536 4.03 -27.63 -18.58
N VAL A 537 2.92 -26.93 -18.35
CA VAL A 537 1.87 -26.73 -19.38
C VAL A 537 2.42 -25.96 -20.58
N THR A 538 3.21 -24.91 -20.36
CA THR A 538 3.84 -24.12 -21.43
C THR A 538 4.83 -24.95 -22.25
N ASN A 539 5.47 -25.94 -21.64
CA ASN A 539 6.44 -26.82 -22.31
C ASN A 539 5.82 -28.12 -22.84
N GLU A 540 4.48 -28.23 -22.80
CA GLU A 540 3.72 -29.43 -23.20
C GLU A 540 4.24 -30.71 -22.54
N MET A 541 4.53 -30.63 -21.24
CA MET A 541 5.14 -31.70 -20.45
C MET A 541 4.22 -32.11 -19.30
N LYS A 542 4.08 -33.41 -19.06
CA LYS A 542 3.39 -33.93 -17.88
C LYS A 542 4.31 -33.93 -16.66
N ALA A 543 3.75 -33.82 -15.45
CA ALA A 543 4.57 -33.84 -14.23
C ALA A 543 5.38 -35.15 -14.08
N SER A 544 4.81 -36.28 -14.49
CA SER A 544 5.49 -37.59 -14.47
C SER A 544 6.72 -37.65 -15.37
N GLU A 545 6.72 -36.90 -16.47
CA GLU A 545 7.82 -36.90 -17.45
C GLU A 545 9.03 -36.09 -16.95
N LEU A 546 8.88 -35.27 -15.90
CA LEU A 546 9.95 -34.39 -15.42
C LEU A 546 11.20 -35.16 -14.97
N LEU A 547 11.00 -36.34 -14.37
CA LEU A 547 12.07 -37.19 -13.85
C LEU A 547 12.70 -38.08 -14.93
N GLU A 548 11.96 -38.39 -15.99
CA GLU A 548 12.41 -39.28 -17.07
C GLU A 548 13.01 -38.51 -18.26
N SER A 549 12.63 -37.24 -18.42
CA SER A 549 13.02 -36.43 -19.56
C SER A 549 14.46 -35.92 -19.46
N ASN A 550 15.21 -36.08 -20.56
CA ASN A 550 16.52 -35.46 -20.76
C ASN A 550 16.45 -33.98 -21.19
N ARG A 551 15.25 -33.37 -21.27
CA ARG A 551 15.10 -31.94 -21.62
C ARG A 551 15.67 -31.06 -20.51
N GLU A 552 16.58 -30.15 -20.86
CA GLU A 552 17.08 -29.16 -19.90
C GLU A 552 16.06 -28.02 -19.73
N LEU A 553 15.54 -27.85 -18.52
CA LEU A 553 14.58 -26.81 -18.15
C LEU A 553 15.20 -25.83 -17.15
N ALA A 554 14.93 -24.54 -17.36
CA ALA A 554 15.18 -23.51 -16.36
C ALA A 554 14.00 -23.44 -15.40
N PHE A 555 14.20 -23.93 -14.17
CA PHE A 555 13.15 -23.93 -13.15
C PHE A 555 12.95 -22.54 -12.54
N PRO A 556 11.70 -22.14 -12.24
CA PRO A 556 11.42 -20.91 -11.51
C PRO A 556 12.13 -20.89 -10.15
N GLU A 557 12.62 -19.72 -9.75
CA GLU A 557 13.33 -19.52 -8.48
C GLU A 557 12.50 -19.95 -7.27
N SER A 558 11.18 -19.74 -7.30
CA SER A 558 10.26 -20.19 -6.25
C SER A 558 10.28 -21.70 -6.01
N VAL A 559 10.45 -22.50 -7.06
CA VAL A 559 10.53 -23.97 -6.99
C VAL A 559 11.86 -24.41 -6.41
N ILE A 560 12.94 -23.73 -6.79
CA ILE A 560 14.29 -23.96 -6.26
C ILE A 560 14.34 -23.59 -4.78
N ASP A 561 13.78 -22.44 -4.39
CA ASP A 561 13.68 -22.01 -2.99
C ASP A 561 12.86 -22.99 -2.14
N LEU A 562 11.77 -23.54 -2.68
CA LEU A 562 10.98 -24.56 -1.99
C LEU A 562 11.82 -25.83 -1.75
N LEU A 563 12.39 -26.40 -2.81
CA LEU A 563 13.10 -27.69 -2.74
C LEU A 563 14.48 -27.61 -2.09
N SER A 564 15.09 -26.44 -2.05
CA SER A 564 16.35 -26.20 -1.31
C SER A 564 16.15 -26.09 0.20
N GLY A 565 14.89 -26.09 0.68
CA GLY A 565 14.55 -25.97 2.09
C GLY A 565 14.50 -24.52 2.58
N ARG A 566 14.63 -23.53 1.69
CA ARG A 566 14.48 -22.11 2.07
C ARG A 566 13.07 -21.80 2.54
N MET A 567 12.03 -22.50 2.09
CA MET A 567 10.66 -22.27 2.58
C MET A 567 10.29 -23.13 3.80
N GLY A 568 11.25 -23.84 4.39
CA GLY A 568 11.01 -24.82 5.46
C GLY A 568 11.00 -26.26 4.92
N GLN A 569 10.54 -27.19 5.75
CA GLN A 569 10.56 -28.62 5.45
C GLN A 569 9.15 -29.23 5.61
N PRO A 570 8.65 -30.00 4.61
CA PRO A 570 7.37 -30.69 4.75
C PRO A 570 7.51 -31.93 5.64
N PRO A 571 6.41 -32.43 6.23
CA PRO A 571 6.40 -33.73 6.89
C PRO A 571 6.92 -34.83 5.96
N GLY A 572 7.95 -35.56 6.39
CA GLY A 572 8.58 -36.63 5.60
C GLY A 572 9.63 -36.16 4.57
N GLY A 573 9.85 -34.85 4.42
CA GLY A 573 10.79 -34.29 3.45
C GLY A 573 10.28 -34.30 2.01
N PHE A 574 11.08 -33.74 1.08
CA PHE A 574 10.79 -33.75 -0.34
C PHE A 574 11.34 -35.02 -1.02
N PRO A 575 10.73 -35.51 -2.12
CA PRO A 575 11.26 -36.65 -2.88
C PRO A 575 12.70 -36.39 -3.38
N PRO A 576 13.72 -37.21 -3.01
CA PRO A 576 15.13 -36.93 -3.30
C PRO A 576 15.46 -36.79 -4.79
N GLN A 577 14.76 -37.54 -5.64
CA GLN A 577 14.95 -37.48 -7.10
C GLN A 577 14.51 -36.12 -7.66
N VAL A 578 13.43 -35.54 -7.13
CA VAL A 578 12.92 -34.23 -7.56
C VAL A 578 13.86 -33.12 -7.09
N VAL A 579 14.33 -33.19 -5.83
CA VAL A 579 15.34 -32.26 -5.30
C VAL A 579 16.60 -32.29 -6.17
N THR A 580 17.13 -33.47 -6.47
CA THR A 580 18.33 -33.63 -7.32
C THR A 580 18.12 -33.05 -8.72
N ARG A 581 16.95 -33.28 -9.34
CA ARG A 581 16.63 -32.80 -10.69
C ARG A 581 16.53 -31.27 -10.77
N VAL A 582 15.92 -30.65 -9.76
CA VAL A 582 15.59 -29.21 -9.78
C VAL A 582 16.70 -28.35 -9.18
N VAL A 583 17.17 -28.70 -7.97
CA VAL A 583 18.13 -27.90 -7.19
C VAL A 583 19.55 -28.07 -7.71
N ARG A 584 19.86 -29.24 -8.30
CA ARG A 584 21.16 -29.57 -8.90
C ARG A 584 22.30 -29.37 -7.90
N ASN A 585 23.27 -28.50 -8.21
CA ASN A 585 24.46 -28.26 -7.38
C ASN A 585 24.26 -27.15 -6.35
N GLN A 586 23.04 -26.62 -6.17
CA GLN A 586 22.80 -25.57 -5.18
C GLN A 586 22.76 -26.13 -3.75
N THR A 587 23.11 -25.28 -2.77
CA THR A 587 23.18 -25.65 -1.36
C THR A 587 21.80 -25.86 -0.76
N LEU A 588 21.61 -27.01 -0.10
CA LEU A 588 20.43 -27.30 0.71
C LEU A 588 20.54 -26.67 2.09
N ILE A 589 19.45 -26.12 2.59
CA ILE A 589 19.35 -25.59 3.95
C ILE A 589 18.90 -26.70 4.89
N ASN A 590 19.73 -26.99 5.89
CA ASN A 590 19.40 -27.85 7.02
C ASN A 590 18.98 -27.00 8.21
N GLY A 591 17.84 -27.30 8.82
CA GLY A 591 17.30 -26.51 9.93
C GLY A 591 16.61 -25.22 9.48
N ARG A 592 16.35 -24.32 10.44
CA ARG A 592 15.47 -23.17 10.23
C ARG A 592 16.15 -22.10 9.36
N PRO A 593 15.57 -21.69 8.20
CA PRO A 593 16.20 -20.72 7.31
C PRO A 593 16.56 -19.40 8.01
N GLY A 594 15.67 -18.87 8.86
CA GLY A 594 15.93 -17.64 9.62
C GLY A 594 17.12 -17.73 10.57
N ALA A 595 17.41 -18.92 11.12
CA ALA A 595 18.56 -19.14 12.02
C ALA A 595 19.91 -19.10 11.30
N THR A 596 19.92 -19.28 9.98
CA THR A 596 21.15 -19.19 9.17
C THR A 596 21.50 -17.77 8.75
N LEU A 597 20.59 -16.81 8.97
CA LEU A 597 20.76 -15.41 8.60
C LEU A 597 21.40 -14.63 9.75
N ALA A 598 22.35 -13.74 9.42
CA ALA A 598 22.86 -12.78 10.38
C ALA A 598 21.74 -11.82 10.83
N PRO A 599 21.75 -11.34 12.09
CA PRO A 599 20.80 -10.32 12.54
C PRO A 599 20.78 -9.10 11.62
N ALA A 600 19.59 -8.57 11.36
CA ALA A 600 19.47 -7.35 10.56
C ALA A 600 20.04 -6.14 11.30
N ASP A 601 20.75 -5.28 10.59
CA ASP A 601 21.34 -4.04 11.11
C ASP A 601 20.29 -2.92 11.14
N THR A 602 19.74 -2.67 12.34
CA THR A 602 18.69 -1.67 12.55
C THR A 602 19.21 -0.24 12.52
N GLU A 603 20.48 -0.01 12.86
CA GLU A 603 21.09 1.33 12.85
C GLU A 603 21.34 1.79 11.41
N LYS A 604 21.85 0.88 10.57
CA LYS A 604 21.96 1.11 9.14
C LYS A 604 20.59 1.38 8.51
N ALA A 605 19.60 0.55 8.81
CA ALA A 605 18.24 0.74 8.33
C ALA A 605 17.64 2.09 8.76
N MET A 606 17.88 2.53 10.00
CA MET A 606 17.46 3.85 10.48
C MET A 606 18.10 4.98 9.66
N THR A 607 19.40 4.86 9.36
CA THR A 607 20.13 5.86 8.57
C THR A 607 19.59 5.95 7.14
N GLU A 608 19.39 4.79 6.48
CA GLU A 608 18.84 4.72 5.12
C GLU A 608 17.43 5.29 5.05
N VAL A 609 16.53 4.88 5.96
CA VAL A 609 15.15 5.37 5.98
C VAL A 609 15.10 6.86 6.28
N THR A 610 15.91 7.37 7.23
CA THR A 610 15.98 8.80 7.55
C THR A 610 16.38 9.63 6.33
N SER A 611 17.33 9.12 5.53
CA SER A 611 17.72 9.76 4.27
C SER A 611 16.58 9.77 3.24
N ILE A 612 15.80 8.70 3.15
CA ILE A 612 14.68 8.57 2.20
C ILE A 612 13.53 9.52 2.59
N VAL A 613 13.14 9.56 3.87
CA VAL A 613 11.98 10.33 4.31
C VAL A 613 12.30 11.79 4.66
N GLY A 614 13.58 12.15 4.78
CA GLY A 614 14.04 13.52 5.08
C GLY A 614 13.73 13.99 6.50
N ARG A 615 13.42 13.05 7.41
CA ARG A 615 13.16 13.26 8.84
C ARG A 615 13.57 12.02 9.62
N GLU A 616 13.58 12.10 10.94
CA GLU A 616 13.83 10.93 11.79
C GLU A 616 12.86 9.79 11.43
N ALA A 617 13.44 8.62 11.16
CA ALA A 617 12.73 7.40 10.83
C ALA A 617 12.05 6.81 12.07
N THR A 618 10.78 6.41 11.92
CA THR A 618 10.08 5.69 12.98
C THR A 618 10.41 4.19 12.96
N SER A 619 10.27 3.50 14.10
CA SER A 619 10.45 2.03 14.17
C SER A 619 9.60 1.26 13.16
N ARG A 620 8.38 1.75 12.87
CA ARG A 620 7.45 1.16 11.91
C ARG A 620 7.92 1.32 10.46
N GLU A 621 8.54 2.45 10.14
CA GLU A 621 9.15 2.67 8.82
C GLU A 621 10.40 1.80 8.65
N ILE A 622 11.22 1.68 9.69
CA ILE A 622 12.37 0.75 9.72
C ILE A 622 11.87 -0.69 9.50
N SER A 623 10.80 -1.10 10.19
CA SER A 623 10.20 -2.43 10.02
C SER A 623 9.70 -2.65 8.58
N SER A 624 9.00 -1.68 8.00
CA SER A 624 8.57 -1.72 6.59
C SER A 624 9.75 -1.81 5.63
N TRP A 625 10.84 -1.08 5.87
CA TRP A 625 12.06 -1.13 5.07
C TRP A 625 12.76 -2.49 5.12
N LEU A 626 12.91 -3.05 6.32
CA LEU A 626 13.55 -4.37 6.50
C LEU A 626 12.77 -5.49 5.80
N LEU A 627 11.45 -5.38 5.74
CA LEU A 627 10.60 -6.34 5.04
C LEU A 627 10.53 -6.08 3.52
N TYR A 628 10.50 -4.81 3.12
CA TYR A 628 10.11 -4.37 1.78
C TYR A 628 10.86 -3.14 1.28
N SER A 629 12.20 -3.15 1.34
CA SER A 629 13.05 -1.97 1.07
C SER A 629 12.67 -1.21 -0.21
N ARG A 630 12.66 -1.89 -1.36
CA ARG A 630 12.28 -1.27 -2.65
C ARG A 630 10.87 -0.72 -2.66
N VAL A 631 9.90 -1.46 -2.12
CA VAL A 631 8.49 -1.02 -2.10
C VAL A 631 8.31 0.19 -1.20
N PHE A 632 8.99 0.18 -0.05
CA PHE A 632 8.96 1.29 0.89
C PHE A 632 9.58 2.54 0.26
N GLN A 633 10.70 2.41 -0.44
CA GLN A 633 11.30 3.53 -1.18
C GLN A 633 10.33 4.12 -2.20
N GLU A 634 9.80 3.28 -3.11
CA GLU A 634 8.83 3.72 -4.13
C GLU A 634 7.57 4.35 -3.50
N PHE A 635 7.13 3.84 -2.34
CA PHE A 635 6.03 4.41 -1.57
C PHE A 635 6.37 5.78 -0.96
N ALA A 636 7.56 5.90 -0.35
CA ALA A 636 8.02 7.14 0.26
C ALA A 636 8.20 8.25 -0.79
N GLU A 637 8.78 7.93 -1.95
CA GLU A 637 8.92 8.83 -3.09
C GLU A 637 7.55 9.27 -3.64
N HIS A 638 6.61 8.33 -3.76
CA HIS A 638 5.23 8.64 -4.15
C HIS A 638 4.56 9.58 -3.13
N ARG A 639 4.70 9.30 -1.84
CA ARG A 639 4.12 10.13 -0.77
C ARG A 639 4.76 11.51 -0.69
N ALA A 640 6.06 11.62 -0.96
CA ALA A 640 6.75 12.91 -1.06
C ALA A 640 6.20 13.75 -2.22
N THR A 641 5.92 13.11 -3.36
CA THR A 641 5.39 13.76 -4.57
C THR A 641 3.92 14.16 -4.44
N TYR A 642 3.06 13.21 -4.05
CA TYR A 642 1.60 13.34 -4.13
C TYR A 642 0.91 13.53 -2.78
N GLY A 643 1.63 13.39 -1.67
CA GLY A 643 1.05 13.41 -0.33
C GLY A 643 0.31 12.10 0.00
N ASP A 644 -0.56 12.17 0.99
CA ASP A 644 -1.38 11.03 1.41
C ASP A 644 -2.60 10.90 0.49
N VAL A 645 -2.56 9.95 -0.45
CA VAL A 645 -3.67 9.68 -1.38
C VAL A 645 -4.74 8.76 -0.78
N ALA A 646 -4.55 8.24 0.45
CA ALA A 646 -5.52 7.38 1.12
C ALA A 646 -6.83 8.13 1.47
N VAL A 647 -6.77 9.47 1.56
CA VAL A 647 -7.94 10.33 1.85
C VAL A 647 -8.87 10.52 0.65
N LEU A 648 -8.44 10.18 -0.56
CA LEU A 648 -9.26 10.33 -1.76
C LEU A 648 -10.36 9.25 -1.80
N PRO A 649 -11.58 9.56 -2.24
CA PRO A 649 -12.60 8.54 -2.53
C PRO A 649 -12.09 7.51 -3.54
N THR A 650 -12.46 6.23 -3.36
CA THR A 650 -11.95 5.13 -4.20
C THR A 650 -12.16 5.32 -5.71
N PRO A 651 -13.34 5.75 -6.19
CA PRO A 651 -13.53 6.06 -7.62
C PRO A 651 -12.59 7.15 -8.15
N ALA A 652 -12.32 8.19 -7.35
CA ALA A 652 -11.42 9.26 -7.72
C ALA A 652 -9.94 8.82 -7.68
N PHE A 653 -9.58 7.92 -6.77
CA PHE A 653 -8.26 7.31 -6.76
C PHE A 653 -7.99 6.42 -7.99
N LEU A 654 -9.00 5.67 -8.44
CA LEU A 654 -8.88 4.74 -9.56
C LEU A 654 -8.96 5.42 -10.94
N GLU A 655 -9.82 6.43 -11.08
CA GLU A 655 -10.15 7.00 -12.41
C GLU A 655 -10.01 8.52 -12.48
N GLY A 656 -9.74 9.20 -11.35
CA GLY A 656 -9.89 10.65 -11.24
C GLY A 656 -11.36 11.09 -11.14
N PRO A 657 -11.64 12.35 -10.80
CA PRO A 657 -12.98 12.94 -10.92
C PRO A 657 -13.40 13.12 -12.38
N LYS A 658 -14.69 13.00 -12.66
CA LYS A 658 -15.29 13.39 -13.95
C LYS A 658 -15.47 14.91 -14.03
N GLN A 659 -15.61 15.43 -15.25
CA GLN A 659 -15.86 16.85 -15.45
C GLN A 659 -17.16 17.27 -14.73
N GLY A 660 -17.07 18.31 -13.90
CA GLY A 660 -18.19 18.78 -13.07
C GLY A 660 -18.41 17.99 -11.77
N GLU A 661 -17.71 16.88 -11.54
CA GLU A 661 -17.78 16.10 -10.29
C GLU A 661 -17.11 16.86 -9.14
N GLU A 662 -17.81 16.99 -8.02
CA GLU A 662 -17.31 17.58 -6.79
C GLU A 662 -16.87 16.49 -5.80
N LEU A 663 -15.63 16.60 -5.33
CA LEU A 663 -15.04 15.72 -4.33
C LEU A 663 -14.90 16.48 -3.01
N PHE A 664 -15.29 15.83 -1.92
CA PHE A 664 -15.06 16.29 -0.55
C PHE A 664 -13.95 15.44 0.06
N VAL A 665 -12.80 16.04 0.34
CA VAL A 665 -11.60 15.34 0.80
C VAL A 665 -11.16 15.89 2.15
N ASP A 666 -11.39 15.09 3.20
CA ASP A 666 -10.98 15.44 4.56
C ASP A 666 -9.49 15.14 4.74
N ILE A 667 -8.69 16.19 4.95
CA ILE A 667 -7.24 16.07 5.15
C ILE A 667 -6.83 16.09 6.61
N GLU A 668 -7.68 16.65 7.47
CA GLU A 668 -7.55 16.76 8.93
C GLU A 668 -8.96 17.01 9.52
N PRO A 669 -9.21 16.69 10.80
CA PRO A 669 -10.46 17.06 11.46
C PRO A 669 -10.78 18.56 11.29
N GLY A 670 -11.95 18.86 10.74
CA GLY A 670 -12.40 20.23 10.47
C GLY A 670 -11.78 20.89 9.23
N LYS A 671 -10.97 20.19 8.43
CA LYS A 671 -10.39 20.68 7.17
C LYS A 671 -10.75 19.78 6.00
N THR A 672 -11.74 20.22 5.23
CA THR A 672 -12.20 19.56 4.00
C THR A 672 -11.76 20.37 2.78
N LEU A 673 -11.21 19.69 1.78
CA LEU A 673 -10.98 20.22 0.46
C LEU A 673 -12.19 19.89 -0.42
N VAL A 674 -12.80 20.90 -1.02
CA VAL A 674 -13.82 20.76 -2.06
C VAL A 674 -13.12 20.92 -3.40
N ILE A 675 -13.01 19.83 -4.15
CA ILE A 675 -12.29 19.77 -5.43
C ILE A 675 -13.29 19.52 -6.54
N ARG A 676 -13.33 20.36 -7.58
CA ARG A 676 -14.12 20.13 -8.78
C ARG A 676 -13.25 20.11 -10.02
N LEU A 677 -13.39 19.09 -10.87
CA LEU A 677 -12.72 19.12 -12.18
C LEU A 677 -13.49 20.04 -13.13
N LEU A 678 -12.81 21.05 -13.68
CA LEU A 678 -13.40 21.99 -14.63
C LEU A 678 -13.23 21.52 -16.08
N THR A 679 -12.00 21.24 -16.49
CA THR A 679 -11.66 20.78 -17.84
C THR A 679 -10.21 20.31 -17.92
N VAL A 680 -9.88 19.58 -18.99
CA VAL A 680 -8.51 19.17 -19.35
C VAL A 680 -8.15 19.89 -20.64
N GLY A 681 -7.03 20.60 -20.65
CA GLY A 681 -6.54 21.30 -21.84
C GLY A 681 -6.00 20.35 -22.91
N GLU A 682 -5.86 20.87 -24.12
CA GLU A 682 -5.13 20.21 -25.20
C GLU A 682 -3.63 20.10 -24.86
N PRO A 683 -2.89 19.15 -25.48
CA PRO A 683 -1.46 19.05 -25.29
C PRO A 683 -0.74 20.31 -25.76
N HIS A 684 0.20 20.75 -24.95
CA HIS A 684 1.20 21.74 -25.30
C HIS A 684 2.29 21.12 -26.17
N ALA A 685 3.08 21.96 -26.83
CA ALA A 685 4.17 21.51 -27.71
C ALA A 685 5.28 20.74 -26.97
N ASP A 686 5.41 20.91 -25.67
CA ASP A 686 6.36 20.21 -24.80
C ASP A 686 5.86 18.81 -24.36
N GLY A 687 4.66 18.40 -24.82
CA GLY A 687 4.03 17.14 -24.45
C GLY A 687 3.27 17.17 -23.13
N THR A 688 3.11 18.33 -22.49
CA THR A 688 2.31 18.45 -21.26
C THR A 688 0.86 18.84 -21.54
N ARG A 689 -0.06 18.48 -20.64
CA ARG A 689 -1.42 19.01 -20.60
C ARG A 689 -1.64 19.78 -19.31
N THR A 690 -2.43 20.84 -19.39
CA THR A 690 -2.89 21.56 -18.19
C THR A 690 -4.28 21.09 -17.79
N VAL A 691 -4.41 20.57 -16.56
CA VAL A 691 -5.68 20.18 -15.95
C VAL A 691 -6.18 21.31 -15.05
N PHE A 692 -7.42 21.74 -15.24
CA PHE A 692 -8.04 22.83 -14.49
C PHE A 692 -9.03 22.31 -13.46
N PHE A 693 -8.80 22.67 -12.20
CA PHE A 693 -9.67 22.37 -11.07
C PHE A 693 -10.23 23.65 -10.46
N GLU A 694 -11.30 23.50 -9.70
CA GLU A 694 -11.69 24.42 -8.64
C GLU A 694 -11.37 23.77 -7.30
N LEU A 695 -10.71 24.50 -6.40
CA LEU A 695 -10.36 24.07 -5.06
C LEU A 695 -10.91 25.10 -4.06
N ASN A 696 -11.89 24.71 -3.25
CA ASN A 696 -12.59 25.58 -2.30
C ASN A 696 -13.07 26.89 -2.97
N GLY A 697 -13.70 26.77 -4.14
CA GLY A 697 -14.19 27.90 -4.94
C GLY A 697 -13.11 28.70 -5.69
N GLN A 698 -11.85 28.23 -5.71
CA GLN A 698 -10.76 28.92 -6.39
C GLN A 698 -10.22 28.12 -7.58
N PRO A 699 -10.04 28.73 -8.76
CA PRO A 699 -9.42 28.06 -9.89
C PRO A 699 -7.97 27.67 -9.56
N ARG A 700 -7.61 26.47 -9.99
CA ARG A 700 -6.29 25.87 -9.88
C ARG A 700 -5.97 25.17 -11.21
N SER A 701 -4.71 25.19 -11.58
CA SER A 701 -4.21 24.49 -12.76
C SER A 701 -3.00 23.66 -12.37
N VAL A 702 -2.92 22.45 -12.91
CA VAL A 702 -1.78 21.55 -12.74
C VAL A 702 -1.29 21.14 -14.13
N SER A 703 0.01 21.24 -14.39
CA SER A 703 0.60 20.74 -15.64
C SER A 703 1.13 19.32 -15.43
N VAL A 704 0.84 18.43 -16.37
CA VAL A 704 1.18 17.00 -16.32
C VAL A 704 1.70 16.57 -17.69
N ILE A 705 2.75 15.74 -17.73
CA ILE A 705 3.25 15.16 -18.98
C ILE A 705 2.23 14.13 -19.49
N ASP A 706 1.79 14.25 -20.73
CA ASP A 706 0.92 13.27 -21.39
C ASP A 706 1.79 12.16 -22.02
N ARG A 707 1.84 11.00 -21.37
CA ARG A 707 2.67 9.88 -21.81
C ARG A 707 2.16 9.21 -23.08
N THR A 708 0.92 9.47 -23.50
CA THR A 708 0.40 8.94 -24.78
C THR A 708 1.07 9.60 -25.98
N LEU A 709 1.73 10.74 -25.77
CA LEU A 709 2.47 11.49 -26.78
C LEU A 709 3.97 11.15 -26.80
N GLU A 710 4.44 10.24 -25.92
CA GLU A 710 5.81 9.73 -25.95
C GLU A 710 6.12 9.12 -27.33
N GLY A 711 7.14 9.66 -28.01
CA GLY A 711 7.52 9.32 -29.38
C GLY A 711 7.06 10.33 -30.46
N SER A 712 6.10 11.21 -30.15
CA SER A 712 5.65 12.29 -31.06
C SER A 712 6.22 13.68 -30.72
N VAL A 713 6.79 13.83 -29.51
CA VAL A 713 7.43 15.06 -29.04
C VAL A 713 8.95 14.89 -29.09
N GLN A 714 9.63 15.64 -29.95
CA GLN A 714 11.09 15.78 -29.91
C GLN A 714 11.48 16.57 -28.66
N GLN A 715 11.60 15.91 -27.51
CA GLN A 715 12.37 16.49 -26.42
C GLN A 715 13.84 16.50 -26.81
N ARG A 716 14.47 17.67 -26.75
CA ARG A 716 15.91 17.79 -27.02
C ARG A 716 16.64 17.17 -25.82
N PRO A 717 17.62 16.28 -26.06
CA PRO A 717 18.37 15.64 -24.98
C PRO A 717 19.07 16.69 -24.12
N LYS A 718 19.22 16.45 -22.81
CA LYS A 718 20.10 17.25 -21.94
C LYS A 718 21.54 16.74 -22.04
N ALA A 719 22.50 17.66 -21.93
CA ALA A 719 23.91 17.31 -21.86
C ALA A 719 24.20 16.54 -20.57
N ASP A 720 24.86 15.39 -20.69
CA ASP A 720 25.32 14.63 -19.52
C ASP A 720 26.52 15.32 -18.88
N VAL A 721 26.38 15.76 -17.63
CA VAL A 721 27.43 16.45 -16.85
C VAL A 721 28.68 15.57 -16.68
N GLY A 722 28.55 14.24 -16.75
CA GLY A 722 29.67 13.30 -16.69
C GLY A 722 30.37 13.04 -18.04
N ASN A 723 29.81 13.51 -19.15
CA ASN A 723 30.32 13.24 -20.49
C ASN A 723 31.03 14.49 -21.08
N PRO A 724 32.36 14.51 -21.17
CA PRO A 724 33.11 15.66 -21.70
C PRO A 724 32.89 15.92 -23.20
N ARG A 725 32.11 15.07 -23.89
CA ARG A 725 31.75 15.26 -25.30
C ARG A 725 30.51 16.12 -25.48
N ASP A 726 29.68 16.25 -24.45
CA ASP A 726 28.40 16.93 -24.53
C ASP A 726 28.57 18.41 -24.21
N ILE A 727 28.06 19.27 -25.10
CA ILE A 727 28.03 20.73 -24.88
C ILE A 727 26.59 21.10 -24.56
N GLY A 728 26.34 21.50 -23.31
CA GLY A 728 25.04 21.97 -22.84
C GLY A 728 24.85 23.48 -23.00
N ALA A 729 23.61 23.93 -23.12
CA ALA A 729 23.27 25.34 -23.04
C ALA A 729 23.55 25.87 -21.62
N PRO A 730 24.37 26.93 -21.46
CA PRO A 730 24.77 27.42 -20.14
C PRO A 730 23.64 28.13 -19.39
N MET A 731 22.60 28.56 -20.10
CA MET A 731 21.43 29.25 -19.57
C MET A 731 20.26 29.15 -20.55
N PRO A 732 19.01 29.36 -20.10
CA PRO A 732 17.86 29.40 -21.01
C PRO A 732 17.93 30.64 -21.92
N GLY A 733 17.61 30.49 -23.20
CA GLY A 733 17.69 31.59 -24.17
C GLY A 733 17.28 31.19 -25.58
N LEU A 734 17.44 32.12 -26.54
CA LEU A 734 17.17 31.89 -27.97
C LEU A 734 18.48 31.86 -28.74
N ILE A 735 18.74 30.84 -29.56
CA ILE A 735 19.94 30.78 -30.40
C ILE A 735 19.86 31.87 -31.49
N VAL A 736 20.84 32.77 -31.53
CA VAL A 736 20.88 33.90 -32.49
C VAL A 736 21.68 33.53 -33.73
N THR A 737 22.88 32.97 -33.54
CA THR A 737 23.73 32.51 -34.64
C THR A 737 24.42 31.21 -34.27
N VAL A 738 24.62 30.34 -35.26
CA VAL A 738 25.40 29.11 -35.15
C VAL A 738 26.57 29.24 -36.12
N ALA A 739 27.80 29.22 -35.59
CA ALA A 739 29.03 29.51 -36.33
C ALA A 739 29.75 28.24 -36.84
N VAL A 740 29.26 27.05 -36.47
CA VAL A 740 29.86 25.76 -36.76
C VAL A 740 28.82 24.79 -37.33
N LYS A 741 29.27 23.74 -38.01
CA LYS A 741 28.43 22.64 -38.50
C LYS A 741 29.04 21.28 -38.11
N PRO A 742 28.25 20.20 -38.14
CA PRO A 742 28.77 18.85 -37.99
C PRO A 742 29.92 18.59 -38.98
N GLY A 743 31.02 18.01 -38.48
CA GLY A 743 32.26 17.74 -39.20
C GLY A 743 33.33 18.82 -39.08
N ASP A 744 33.03 19.99 -38.50
CA ASP A 744 34.03 21.05 -38.32
C ASP A 744 35.02 20.69 -37.20
N ALA A 745 36.31 20.90 -37.47
CA ALA A 745 37.37 20.85 -36.46
C ALA A 745 37.44 22.20 -35.74
N VAL A 746 37.31 22.18 -34.41
CA VAL A 746 37.34 23.36 -33.55
C VAL A 746 38.49 23.26 -32.56
N LYS A 747 39.09 24.40 -32.23
CA LYS A 747 40.07 24.55 -31.15
C LYS A 747 39.40 25.12 -29.92
N LYS A 748 39.95 24.82 -28.75
CA LYS A 748 39.52 25.43 -27.49
C LYS A 748 39.50 26.95 -27.60
N GLY A 749 38.36 27.56 -27.30
CA GLY A 749 38.13 29.00 -27.41
C GLY A 749 37.50 29.46 -28.73
N ASP A 750 37.30 28.56 -29.71
CA ASP A 750 36.58 28.89 -30.94
C ASP A 750 35.08 29.14 -30.65
N LYS A 751 34.48 30.11 -31.35
CA LYS A 751 33.06 30.44 -31.23
C LYS A 751 32.23 29.33 -31.88
N LEU A 752 31.34 28.72 -31.10
CA LEU A 752 30.42 27.70 -31.59
C LEU A 752 29.08 28.32 -31.99
N LEU A 753 28.45 29.04 -31.08
CA LEU A 753 27.17 29.70 -31.32
C LEU A 753 26.99 30.90 -30.39
N SER A 754 25.92 31.64 -30.61
CA SER A 754 25.47 32.72 -29.72
C SER A 754 24.03 32.50 -29.34
N LEU A 755 23.71 32.78 -28.07
CA LEU A 755 22.38 32.72 -27.52
C LEU A 755 22.02 34.08 -26.91
N GLU A 756 20.81 34.54 -27.15
CA GLU A 756 20.24 35.73 -26.55
C GLU A 756 19.39 35.32 -25.37
N ALA A 757 19.72 35.86 -24.20
CA ALA A 757 18.89 35.79 -23.03
C ALA A 757 18.85 37.18 -22.40
N MET A 758 17.66 37.67 -22.06
CA MET A 758 17.50 38.99 -21.44
C MET A 758 18.08 40.17 -22.27
N LYS A 759 18.00 40.12 -23.61
CA LYS A 759 18.61 41.11 -24.54
C LYS A 759 20.14 41.20 -24.47
N MET A 760 20.78 40.22 -23.81
CA MET A 760 22.22 40.05 -23.77
C MET A 760 22.59 38.85 -24.64
N GLU A 761 23.43 39.10 -25.63
CA GLU A 761 23.99 38.04 -26.48
C GLU A 761 25.20 37.41 -25.77
N THR A 762 25.09 36.12 -25.47
CA THR A 762 26.15 35.32 -24.85
C THR A 762 26.71 34.36 -25.90
N THR A 763 28.03 34.37 -26.08
CA THR A 763 28.70 33.45 -27.01
C THR A 763 29.11 32.17 -26.27
N VAL A 764 28.79 31.02 -26.86
CA VAL A 764 29.27 29.72 -26.39
C VAL A 764 30.52 29.34 -27.16
N TYR A 765 31.58 29.02 -26.43
CA TYR A 765 32.90 28.68 -26.96
C TYR A 765 33.21 27.19 -26.81
N ALA A 766 34.07 26.66 -27.67
CA ALA A 766 34.60 25.31 -27.58
C ALA A 766 35.44 25.14 -26.30
N GLU A 767 35.12 24.15 -25.47
CA GLU A 767 35.82 23.91 -24.20
C GLU A 767 37.10 23.07 -24.38
N GLN A 768 37.21 22.37 -25.51
CA GLN A 768 38.34 21.53 -25.89
C GLN A 768 38.55 21.50 -27.42
N ASP A 769 39.73 21.02 -27.83
CA ASP A 769 40.05 20.72 -29.22
C ASP A 769 39.32 19.43 -29.66
N GLY A 770 38.73 19.44 -30.85
CA GLY A 770 38.08 18.25 -31.40
C GLY A 770 37.24 18.53 -32.64
N THR A 771 36.64 17.48 -33.19
CA THR A 771 35.69 17.59 -34.31
C THR A 771 34.27 17.48 -33.76
N LEU A 772 33.36 18.36 -34.17
CA LEU A 772 31.94 18.25 -33.80
C LEU A 772 31.27 17.17 -34.64
N CYS A 773 30.61 16.19 -34.03
CA CYS A 773 29.82 15.19 -34.75
C CYS A 773 28.35 15.59 -34.88
N GLU A 774 27.82 16.39 -33.94
CA GLU A 774 26.42 16.84 -33.94
C GLU A 774 26.32 18.31 -33.52
N VAL A 775 25.43 19.04 -34.17
CA VAL A 775 24.96 20.37 -33.77
C VAL A 775 23.43 20.31 -33.82
N LEU A 776 22.79 20.38 -32.66
CA LEU A 776 21.36 20.03 -32.48
C LEU A 776 20.44 21.26 -32.46
N VAL A 777 21.00 22.44 -32.72
CA VAL A 777 20.28 23.72 -32.66
C VAL A 777 20.54 24.55 -33.92
N SER A 778 19.56 25.38 -34.26
CA SER A 778 19.61 26.33 -35.38
C SER A 778 19.21 27.74 -34.90
N PRO A 779 19.56 28.81 -35.63
CA PRO A 779 19.08 30.16 -35.32
C PRO A 779 17.56 30.22 -35.15
N GLY A 780 17.09 30.89 -34.11
CA GLY A 780 15.68 30.96 -33.70
C GLY A 780 15.20 29.80 -32.81
N THR A 781 16.08 28.87 -32.44
CA THR A 781 15.76 27.78 -31.50
C THR A 781 15.74 28.29 -30.05
N PRO A 782 14.65 28.11 -29.28
CA PRO A 782 14.68 28.29 -27.83
C PRO A 782 15.37 27.08 -27.15
N VAL A 783 16.19 27.36 -26.13
CA VAL A 783 16.88 26.34 -25.34
C VAL A 783 16.69 26.58 -23.83
N GLU A 784 16.64 25.51 -23.05
CA GLU A 784 16.73 25.55 -21.57
C GLU A 784 18.16 25.33 -21.07
N ALA A 785 18.43 25.68 -19.80
CA ALA A 785 19.72 25.38 -19.18
C ALA A 785 19.98 23.86 -19.15
N GLY A 786 21.16 23.46 -19.63
CA GLY A 786 21.60 22.08 -19.70
C GLY A 786 21.07 21.29 -20.90
N GLU A 787 20.28 21.87 -21.80
CA GLU A 787 19.93 21.19 -23.06
C GLU A 787 21.16 21.02 -23.96
N LEU A 788 21.29 19.86 -24.60
CA LEU A 788 22.41 19.53 -25.47
C LEU A 788 22.33 20.35 -26.76
N ILE A 789 23.35 21.17 -27.00
CA ILE A 789 23.43 22.06 -28.17
C ILE A 789 24.39 21.53 -29.25
N ALA A 790 25.48 20.86 -28.87
CA ALA A 790 26.43 20.25 -29.79
C ALA A 790 27.21 19.11 -29.09
N ARG A 791 27.84 18.24 -29.89
CA ARG A 791 28.60 17.10 -29.39
C ARG A 791 29.91 16.88 -30.15
N TYR A 792 30.98 16.56 -29.43
CA TYR A 792 32.26 16.15 -30.00
C TYR A 792 32.25 14.69 -30.48
N ALA A 793 32.93 14.41 -31.59
CA ALA A 793 33.19 13.06 -32.10
C ALA A 793 34.05 12.25 -31.10
N ASP A 794 33.96 10.92 -31.18
CA ASP A 794 34.93 10.05 -30.52
C ASP A 794 36.33 10.30 -31.09
N LYS A 795 37.34 10.27 -30.21
CA LYS A 795 38.74 10.45 -30.60
C LYS A 795 39.26 9.33 -31.49
#